data_AF-A0A0A1TYC8-F1
#
_entry.id   AF-A0A0A1TYC8-F1
#
_cell.length_a   1.000
_cell.length_b   1.000
_cell.length_c   1.000
_cell.angle_alpha   90.00
_cell.angle_beta   90.00
_cell.angle_gamma   90.00
#
_symmetry.space_group_name_H-M   'P 1'
#
loop_
_entity.id
_entity.type
_entity.pdbx_description
1 polymer ?
#
loop_
_entity_poly.entity_id
_entity_poly.type
_entity_poly.pdbx_seq_one_letter_code
_entity_poly.pdbx_strand_id
1 'polypeptide(L)'
;MLTCPTNCLHCVKGKCVLCDKEYIVDVYGNCENVLFYDNNSLLIISGKTIKCAIGYFIKSNKCENCGENCINCNNESSCIICDNKSLLNNGVCTPLNGVILSNNDNLIICENGYYNRENTCQNCSNKYGEMCSLCDTHDCLKCTLNGVINNKGKCIKMTQSGCIQSSNTFCSGCQQVNKYINESGVCTSNINCSISTKFDNCLLCENNTVYNNTSTCFPLTNQEDNCDRMNVEKDRCISCITGYFLSNYQCEICSENCMDCYNKILCLTCNKNYFLSDGKCFSNSEVITNCKKLVPSQSLCALCDIGFYRDEYGQCKNCIENCNECNTEKTCLSCFTNYFLLTNNTQCISYDLLVNCEFKSQSGCLKCSTGFYQQNQFCVSCNSTTFNCSTCGTTGICTSCVEDYILIDSKCYSKSSIENCVEVTNSKCTKCTFWHTPNYSNTSCQTKVVWWVILIVVIFVLIIITLVLFIVLFILIQINRHYQIKKVQQKTCIFDVRKSNIHFTKTSISDVFVNKNEIEFEGKNYEETIPVDKESRELLCVGNFGKNTIKVQFSTKNNTEKYTIRTEPLVITLKKNKAVEFEMFIKPKCSCKIKDKITLFSVNFKSGITAETQINLVAITQISTKLDYEELNEDKKLGEGGFGIVYKGTYRGNEVAIKKLKEMVGNSLLSSFEKEVTMLDKFRSEYIVHFYGAVFIPNKVCMVTEFAPFGSLQDLTNHKPSSDVCIKLKIKMMIDAANGISYLYSNGILHRDIKPDNILVFSLDLNDKVNAKLTDFGSARNVNLLMTNMTFTKGVGTPVYMAPEVLLKQKYTKSADIFSFAITMYECFKWEEAYPINEFKFPWKIAEFVMEGKRLNRCEVIPEGIYHIIQLSWKQNPKERIDINEIINNMQRVSNTSM
;
A
#
# COMPACT_ATOMS: atom_id res chain seq x y z
N MET A 1 23.18 -70.19 -26.62
CA MET A 1 23.10 -68.84 -26.03
C MET A 1 24.18 -68.76 -24.96
N LEU A 2 25.11 -67.80 -25.05
CA LEU A 2 26.12 -67.56 -24.02
C LEU A 2 25.53 -66.62 -22.97
N THR A 3 25.48 -67.04 -21.71
CA THR A 3 24.96 -66.26 -20.58
C THR A 3 25.98 -65.24 -20.09
N CYS A 4 25.52 -64.07 -19.64
CA CYS A 4 26.38 -62.98 -19.17
C CYS A 4 27.07 -63.30 -17.83
N PRO A 5 28.27 -62.72 -17.56
CA PRO A 5 28.94 -62.82 -16.26
C PRO A 5 28.11 -62.23 -15.12
N THR A 6 28.32 -62.69 -13.89
CA THR A 6 27.64 -62.19 -12.69
C THR A 6 28.01 -60.73 -12.41
N ASN A 7 27.04 -59.96 -11.88
CA ASN A 7 27.13 -58.50 -11.64
C ASN A 7 27.35 -57.65 -12.91
N CYS A 8 27.16 -58.27 -14.07
CA CYS A 8 27.13 -57.61 -15.35
C CYS A 8 25.71 -57.17 -15.69
N LEU A 9 25.48 -55.86 -15.71
CA LEU A 9 24.22 -55.28 -16.16
C LEU A 9 24.04 -55.44 -17.67
N HIS A 10 25.13 -55.54 -18.44
CA HIS A 10 25.05 -55.74 -19.88
C HIS A 10 26.29 -56.43 -20.47
N CYS A 11 26.09 -57.53 -21.19
CA CYS A 11 27.18 -58.26 -21.86
C CYS A 11 26.95 -58.41 -23.37
N VAL A 12 28.05 -58.57 -24.12
CA VAL A 12 28.05 -58.86 -25.55
C VAL A 12 28.91 -60.08 -25.81
N LYS A 13 28.33 -61.12 -26.45
CA LYS A 13 29.00 -62.41 -26.70
C LYS A 13 29.61 -63.06 -25.45
N GLY A 14 28.95 -62.92 -24.30
CA GLY A 14 29.39 -63.51 -23.03
C GLY A 14 30.43 -62.71 -22.23
N LYS A 15 30.84 -61.51 -22.71
CA LYS A 15 31.73 -60.60 -21.99
C LYS A 15 31.02 -59.34 -21.53
N CYS A 16 31.23 -58.96 -20.28
CA CYS A 16 30.61 -57.79 -19.70
C CYS A 16 31.16 -56.50 -20.28
N VAL A 17 30.27 -55.57 -20.62
CA VAL A 17 30.59 -54.21 -21.06
C VAL A 17 30.07 -53.16 -20.08
N LEU A 18 29.24 -53.55 -19.12
CA LEU A 18 28.72 -52.68 -18.09
C LEU A 18 28.45 -53.43 -16.79
N CYS A 19 29.18 -53.10 -15.74
CA CYS A 19 29.03 -53.65 -14.40
C CYS A 19 28.09 -52.83 -13.52
N ASP A 20 27.59 -53.43 -12.45
CA ASP A 20 26.80 -52.74 -11.42
C ASP A 20 27.62 -51.66 -10.66
N LYS A 21 26.94 -50.75 -9.96
CA LYS A 21 27.47 -49.46 -9.43
C LYS A 21 28.71 -49.54 -8.54
N GLU A 22 29.07 -50.72 -8.03
CA GLU A 22 30.23 -50.95 -7.16
C GLU A 22 31.34 -51.77 -7.85
N TYR A 23 31.20 -52.08 -9.14
CA TYR A 23 32.12 -52.93 -9.90
C TYR A 23 32.59 -52.30 -11.22
N ILE A 24 33.78 -52.66 -11.70
CA ILE A 24 34.37 -52.27 -12.98
C ILE A 24 34.72 -53.50 -13.83
N VAL A 25 34.71 -53.35 -15.15
CA VAL A 25 35.01 -54.43 -16.09
C VAL A 25 36.53 -54.68 -16.14
N ASP A 26 36.96 -55.90 -15.84
CA ASP A 26 38.35 -56.35 -15.98
C ASP A 26 38.73 -56.57 -17.46
N VAL A 27 40.00 -56.88 -17.72
CA VAL A 27 40.51 -57.10 -19.08
C VAL A 27 39.95 -58.36 -19.77
N TYR A 28 39.29 -59.25 -19.03
CA TYR A 28 38.69 -60.47 -19.54
C TYR A 28 37.18 -60.33 -19.79
N GLY A 29 36.56 -59.26 -19.29
CA GLY A 29 35.14 -58.95 -19.43
C GLY A 29 34.30 -59.37 -18.22
N ASN A 30 34.87 -59.46 -17.02
CA ASN A 30 34.16 -59.74 -15.76
C ASN A 30 34.11 -58.49 -14.87
N CYS A 31 33.24 -58.47 -13.86
CA CYS A 31 33.03 -57.30 -13.00
C CYS A 31 33.75 -57.44 -11.64
N GLU A 32 34.70 -56.54 -11.33
CA GLU A 32 35.49 -56.48 -10.08
C GLU A 32 35.18 -55.24 -9.23
N ASN A 33 35.15 -55.35 -7.90
CA ASN A 33 34.68 -54.28 -6.99
C ASN A 33 35.71 -53.14 -6.81
N VAL A 34 35.26 -51.87 -6.67
CA VAL A 34 36.13 -50.69 -6.42
C VAL A 34 35.88 -50.05 -5.05
N LEU A 35 36.93 -49.96 -4.22
CA LEU A 35 36.94 -49.25 -2.93
C LEU A 35 37.32 -47.76 -3.10
N PHE A 36 36.47 -46.84 -2.62
CA PHE A 36 36.72 -45.38 -2.59
C PHE A 36 37.35 -44.94 -1.26
N TYR A 37 38.32 -43.99 -1.28
CA TYR A 37 38.85 -43.32 -0.07
C TYR A 37 38.99 -41.78 -0.23
N ASP A 38 38.32 -41.08 0.69
CA ASP A 38 38.44 -39.70 1.21
C ASP A 38 38.06 -38.43 0.38
N ASN A 39 37.55 -37.42 1.10
CA ASN A 39 36.67 -36.33 0.63
C ASN A 39 37.21 -35.33 -0.42
N ASN A 40 38.53 -35.29 -0.69
CA ASN A 40 39.15 -34.24 -1.53
C ASN A 40 39.70 -34.76 -2.88
N SER A 41 39.69 -36.08 -3.11
CA SER A 41 40.29 -36.73 -4.28
C SER A 41 39.22 -37.48 -5.08
N LEU A 42 39.12 -37.19 -6.38
CA LEU A 42 38.15 -37.83 -7.28
C LEU A 42 38.69 -39.12 -7.93
N LEU A 43 40.02 -39.32 -7.96
CA LEU A 43 40.64 -40.51 -8.55
C LEU A 43 42.09 -40.72 -8.04
N ILE A 44 42.40 -41.91 -7.53
CA ILE A 44 43.75 -42.34 -7.13
C ILE A 44 44.08 -43.63 -7.88
N ILE A 45 45.22 -43.68 -8.56
CA ILE A 45 45.75 -44.91 -9.17
C ILE A 45 47.13 -45.18 -8.57
N SER A 46 47.33 -46.37 -8.00
CA SER A 46 48.60 -46.82 -7.42
C SER A 46 49.22 -45.82 -6.41
N GLY A 47 48.41 -45.24 -5.54
CA GLY A 47 48.85 -44.29 -4.50
C GLY A 47 49.16 -42.87 -5.00
N LYS A 48 48.89 -42.55 -6.27
CA LYS A 48 49.04 -41.20 -6.84
C LYS A 48 47.68 -40.58 -7.17
N THR A 49 47.45 -39.36 -6.68
CA THR A 49 46.22 -38.59 -6.95
C THR A 49 46.26 -38.04 -8.36
N ILE A 50 45.31 -38.45 -9.19
CA ILE A 50 45.23 -38.05 -10.62
C ILE A 50 44.23 -36.91 -10.80
N LYS A 51 43.28 -36.73 -9.89
CA LYS A 51 42.26 -35.69 -10.01
C LYS A 51 41.72 -35.20 -8.67
N CYS A 52 41.76 -33.88 -8.47
CA CYS A 52 41.22 -33.19 -7.29
C CYS A 52 39.80 -32.65 -7.52
N ALA A 53 39.08 -32.42 -6.43
CA ALA A 53 37.79 -31.72 -6.44
C ALA A 53 37.93 -30.25 -6.88
N ILE A 54 36.82 -29.61 -7.27
CA ILE A 54 36.80 -28.19 -7.69
C ILE A 54 37.22 -27.29 -6.52
N GLY A 55 38.05 -26.28 -6.79
CA GLY A 55 38.70 -25.45 -5.77
C GLY A 55 40.02 -26.03 -5.25
N TYR A 56 40.50 -27.15 -5.78
CA TYR A 56 41.79 -27.75 -5.39
C TYR A 56 42.65 -28.09 -6.61
N PHE A 57 43.97 -27.93 -6.48
CA PHE A 57 44.96 -28.30 -7.49
C PHE A 57 45.91 -29.39 -6.95
N ILE A 58 46.62 -30.09 -7.84
CA ILE A 58 47.52 -31.18 -7.45
C ILE A 58 48.91 -30.61 -7.16
N LYS A 59 49.40 -30.81 -5.93
CA LYS A 59 50.79 -30.54 -5.54
C LYS A 59 51.34 -31.77 -4.83
N SER A 60 52.44 -32.33 -5.32
CA SER A 60 53.11 -33.49 -4.71
C SER A 60 52.18 -34.68 -4.39
N ASN A 61 51.28 -35.04 -5.34
CA ASN A 61 50.27 -36.10 -5.21
C ASN A 61 49.17 -35.87 -4.14
N LYS A 62 49.00 -34.65 -3.64
CA LYS A 62 47.91 -34.25 -2.75
C LYS A 62 47.13 -33.07 -3.34
N CYS A 63 45.87 -32.95 -2.95
CA CYS A 63 45.00 -31.86 -3.36
C CYS A 63 45.14 -30.69 -2.37
N GLU A 64 45.67 -29.56 -2.83
CA GLU A 64 45.77 -28.31 -2.07
C GLU A 64 44.74 -27.30 -2.55
N ASN A 65 44.24 -26.46 -1.64
CA ASN A 65 43.15 -25.51 -1.92
C ASN A 65 43.66 -24.34 -2.78
N CYS A 66 42.81 -23.86 -3.68
CA CYS A 66 43.03 -22.60 -4.38
C CYS A 66 42.86 -21.41 -3.41
N GLY A 67 43.51 -20.28 -3.71
CA GLY A 67 43.35 -19.04 -2.95
C GLY A 67 41.92 -18.49 -2.97
N GLU A 68 41.63 -17.50 -2.11
CA GLU A 68 40.28 -16.92 -1.98
C GLU A 68 39.73 -16.40 -3.33
N ASN A 69 38.41 -16.58 -3.54
CA ASN A 69 37.67 -16.17 -4.73
C ASN A 69 38.11 -16.85 -6.05
N CYS A 70 38.90 -17.93 -5.96
CA CYS A 70 39.36 -18.72 -7.10
C CYS A 70 38.69 -20.09 -7.19
N ILE A 71 38.05 -20.38 -8.34
CA ILE A 71 37.38 -21.65 -8.62
C ILE A 71 38.35 -22.69 -9.21
N ASN A 72 39.36 -22.24 -9.95
CA ASN A 72 40.35 -23.11 -10.58
C ASN A 72 41.71 -22.44 -10.65
N CYS A 73 42.75 -23.10 -10.18
CA CYS A 73 44.10 -22.57 -10.07
C CYS A 73 45.15 -23.59 -10.52
N ASN A 74 46.30 -23.09 -10.97
CA ASN A 74 47.47 -23.94 -11.26
C ASN A 74 48.33 -24.16 -10.02
N ASN A 75 48.37 -23.18 -9.12
CA ASN A 75 49.06 -23.21 -7.84
C ASN A 75 48.39 -22.23 -6.85
N GLU A 76 48.90 -22.13 -5.62
CA GLU A 76 48.36 -21.27 -4.55
C GLU A 76 48.27 -19.77 -4.91
N SER A 77 49.08 -19.29 -5.87
CA SER A 77 49.19 -17.87 -6.22
C SER A 77 48.73 -17.51 -7.64
N SER A 78 48.31 -18.50 -8.44
CA SER A 78 47.91 -18.31 -9.84
C SER A 78 46.56 -18.97 -10.10
N CYS A 79 45.53 -18.14 -9.98
CA CYS A 79 44.17 -18.46 -10.38
C CYS A 79 44.00 -18.40 -11.90
N ILE A 80 43.19 -19.30 -12.41
CA ILE A 80 42.79 -19.39 -13.82
C ILE A 80 41.34 -18.94 -13.98
N ILE A 81 40.47 -19.22 -13.00
CA ILE A 81 39.04 -18.89 -13.07
C ILE A 81 38.58 -18.34 -11.72
N CYS A 82 38.11 -17.11 -11.71
CA CYS A 82 37.56 -16.47 -10.53
C CYS A 82 36.10 -16.85 -10.30
N ASP A 83 35.61 -16.59 -9.09
CA ASP A 83 34.19 -16.64 -8.82
C ASP A 83 33.39 -15.56 -9.57
N ASN A 84 32.06 -15.69 -9.53
CA ASN A 84 31.15 -14.89 -10.33
C ASN A 84 31.00 -13.43 -9.86
N LYS A 85 31.80 -13.00 -8.89
CA LYS A 85 31.84 -11.63 -8.36
C LYS A 85 33.25 -11.02 -8.40
N SER A 86 34.22 -11.69 -9.01
CA SER A 86 35.61 -11.27 -9.03
C SER A 86 36.15 -11.23 -10.47
N LEU A 87 37.13 -10.37 -10.72
CA LEU A 87 37.88 -10.31 -11.98
C LEU A 87 39.28 -10.89 -11.80
N LEU A 88 39.79 -11.54 -12.84
CA LEU A 88 41.13 -12.09 -12.84
C LEU A 88 42.13 -11.01 -13.27
N ASN A 89 43.03 -10.63 -12.37
CA ASN A 89 44.11 -9.70 -12.68
C ASN A 89 45.46 -10.34 -12.36
N ASN A 90 46.26 -10.61 -13.39
CA ASN A 90 47.59 -11.23 -13.28
C ASN A 90 47.63 -12.50 -12.41
N GLY A 91 46.60 -13.35 -12.50
CA GLY A 91 46.52 -14.60 -11.72
C GLY A 91 45.88 -14.45 -10.34
N VAL A 92 45.41 -13.27 -9.95
CA VAL A 92 44.74 -13.02 -8.65
C VAL A 92 43.30 -12.57 -8.89
N CYS A 93 42.35 -13.14 -8.14
CA CYS A 93 40.94 -12.78 -8.23
C CYS A 93 40.62 -11.59 -7.32
N THR A 94 40.36 -10.44 -7.93
CA THR A 94 39.97 -9.23 -7.20
C THR A 94 38.44 -9.14 -7.13
N PRO A 95 37.83 -9.13 -5.93
CA PRO A 95 36.38 -9.03 -5.78
C PRO A 95 35.87 -7.64 -6.19
N LEU A 96 34.70 -7.62 -6.82
CA LEU A 96 34.04 -6.41 -7.30
C LEU A 96 32.78 -6.11 -6.49
N ASN A 97 32.58 -4.84 -6.14
CA ASN A 97 31.40 -4.37 -5.43
C ASN A 97 30.25 -4.05 -6.39
N GLY A 98 29.02 -4.41 -6.00
CA GLY A 98 27.80 -4.11 -6.76
C GLY A 98 27.62 -4.94 -8.03
N VAL A 99 28.18 -6.16 -8.07
CA VAL A 99 28.21 -7.03 -9.26
C VAL A 99 27.40 -8.30 -9.03
N ILE A 100 26.48 -8.58 -9.97
CA ILE A 100 25.72 -9.83 -10.00
C ILE A 100 26.50 -10.90 -10.77
N LEU A 101 27.18 -10.50 -11.85
CA LEU A 101 27.86 -11.41 -12.76
C LEU A 101 29.10 -10.75 -13.41
N SER A 102 30.26 -11.34 -13.18
CA SER A 102 31.50 -11.11 -13.95
C SER A 102 31.98 -12.41 -14.60
N ASN A 103 32.77 -12.29 -15.67
CA ASN A 103 33.68 -13.36 -16.10
C ASN A 103 35.11 -13.00 -15.71
N ASN A 104 36.13 -13.71 -16.18
CA ASN A 104 37.53 -13.42 -15.82
C ASN A 104 37.99 -12.03 -16.26
N ASP A 105 37.51 -11.53 -17.40
CA ASP A 105 38.08 -10.37 -18.09
C ASP A 105 37.16 -9.14 -18.06
N ASN A 106 35.85 -9.35 -17.90
CA ASN A 106 34.83 -8.33 -18.04
C ASN A 106 33.71 -8.45 -17.01
N LEU A 107 33.21 -7.28 -16.63
CA LEU A 107 32.00 -7.13 -15.85
C LEU A 107 30.79 -7.23 -16.77
N ILE A 108 29.87 -8.15 -16.48
CA ILE A 108 28.73 -8.43 -17.36
C ILE A 108 27.47 -7.72 -16.85
N ILE A 109 27.14 -7.89 -15.56
CA ILE A 109 25.90 -7.37 -14.98
C ILE A 109 26.15 -6.74 -13.61
N CYS A 110 25.71 -5.48 -13.49
CA CYS A 110 25.66 -4.75 -12.23
C CYS A 110 24.39 -5.06 -11.43
N GLU A 111 24.48 -4.95 -10.12
CA GLU A 111 23.31 -4.96 -9.23
C GLU A 111 22.38 -3.78 -9.53
N ASN A 112 21.08 -3.95 -9.26
CA ASN A 112 20.11 -2.87 -9.39
C ASN A 112 20.56 -1.66 -8.53
N GLY A 113 20.55 -0.46 -9.12
CA GLY A 113 21.12 0.74 -8.52
C GLY A 113 22.56 1.03 -8.92
N TYR A 114 23.16 0.21 -9.79
CA TYR A 114 24.47 0.44 -10.39
C TYR A 114 24.40 0.34 -11.91
N TYR A 115 25.26 1.08 -12.62
CA TYR A 115 25.41 1.00 -14.07
C TYR A 115 26.86 0.64 -14.45
N ASN A 116 27.03 -0.09 -15.55
CA ASN A 116 28.35 -0.50 -16.02
C ASN A 116 29.05 0.67 -16.72
N ARG A 117 30.26 1.00 -16.26
CA ARG A 117 31.17 1.91 -16.95
C ARG A 117 32.59 1.37 -16.86
N GLU A 118 33.19 1.08 -18.01
CA GLU A 118 34.59 0.67 -18.13
C GLU A 118 34.94 -0.52 -17.19
N ASN A 119 34.12 -1.58 -17.21
CA ASN A 119 34.29 -2.79 -16.38
C ASN A 119 34.16 -2.57 -14.86
N THR A 120 33.53 -1.46 -14.44
CA THR A 120 33.18 -1.20 -13.03
C THR A 120 31.70 -0.85 -12.88
N CYS A 121 31.08 -1.31 -11.79
CA CYS A 121 29.71 -0.92 -11.44
C CYS A 121 29.73 0.38 -10.64
N GLN A 122 29.24 1.45 -11.25
CA GLN A 122 29.12 2.74 -10.59
C GLN A 122 27.73 2.93 -10.03
N ASN A 123 27.65 3.41 -8.79
CA ASN A 123 26.38 3.61 -8.11
C ASN A 123 25.58 4.76 -8.76
N CYS A 124 24.33 4.50 -9.14
CA CYS A 124 23.41 5.46 -9.73
C CYS A 124 23.18 6.66 -8.80
N SER A 125 23.06 6.43 -7.49
CA SER A 125 22.80 7.45 -6.48
C SER A 125 23.89 8.53 -6.43
N ASN A 126 25.14 8.15 -6.70
CA ASN A 126 26.28 9.07 -6.62
C ASN A 126 26.32 10.07 -7.80
N LYS A 127 25.84 9.67 -8.98
CA LYS A 127 25.92 10.50 -10.20
C LYS A 127 24.61 11.24 -10.49
N TYR A 128 23.49 10.57 -10.30
CA TYR A 128 22.16 11.04 -10.69
C TYR A 128 21.26 11.46 -9.52
N GLY A 129 21.83 11.52 -8.31
CA GLY A 129 21.17 11.96 -7.07
C GLY A 129 20.73 10.78 -6.21
N GLU A 130 20.74 10.96 -4.89
CA GLU A 130 20.55 9.90 -3.88
C GLU A 130 19.29 9.03 -4.10
N MET A 131 18.26 9.61 -4.72
CA MET A 131 16.98 8.96 -4.98
C MET A 131 16.92 8.18 -6.30
N CYS A 132 17.98 8.18 -7.11
CA CYS A 132 18.01 7.41 -8.36
C CYS A 132 18.20 5.92 -8.06
N SER A 133 17.20 5.11 -8.43
CA SER A 133 17.15 3.66 -8.19
C SER A 133 17.52 2.82 -9.41
N LEU A 134 17.43 3.40 -10.60
CA LEU A 134 17.85 2.79 -11.87
C LEU A 134 18.38 3.90 -12.79
N CYS A 135 19.53 3.68 -13.41
CA CYS A 135 20.15 4.63 -14.34
C CYS A 135 20.88 3.90 -15.46
N ASP A 136 21.18 4.61 -16.54
CA ASP A 136 22.15 4.20 -17.54
C ASP A 136 23.39 5.12 -17.50
N THR A 137 24.21 5.08 -18.55
CA THR A 137 25.43 5.89 -18.64
C THR A 137 25.17 7.40 -18.79
N HIS A 138 23.96 7.79 -19.20
CA HIS A 138 23.56 9.14 -19.56
C HIS A 138 22.60 9.74 -18.53
N ASP A 139 21.54 9.03 -18.13
CA ASP A 139 20.45 9.56 -17.31
C ASP A 139 19.98 8.61 -16.20
N CYS A 140 19.30 9.17 -15.19
CA CYS A 140 18.46 8.35 -14.34
C CYS A 140 17.24 7.88 -15.13
N LEU A 141 16.85 6.62 -14.95
CA LEU A 141 15.67 6.03 -15.60
C LEU A 141 14.52 5.86 -14.61
N LYS A 142 14.81 5.82 -13.30
CA LYS A 142 13.80 5.66 -12.25
C LYS A 142 14.25 6.20 -10.90
N CYS A 143 13.48 7.10 -10.32
CA CYS A 143 13.63 7.53 -8.93
C CYS A 143 12.89 6.60 -7.95
N THR A 144 13.25 6.70 -6.67
CA THR A 144 12.41 6.21 -5.58
C THR A 144 11.10 7.01 -5.48
N LEU A 145 10.11 6.51 -4.75
CA LEU A 145 8.73 7.03 -4.66
C LEU A 145 8.59 8.54 -4.37
N ASN A 146 9.63 9.19 -3.86
CA ASN A 146 9.64 10.61 -3.48
C ASN A 146 10.56 11.47 -4.36
N GLY A 147 10.97 10.98 -5.54
CA GLY A 147 11.87 11.65 -6.46
C GLY A 147 11.28 11.87 -7.85
N VAL A 148 11.67 12.98 -8.50
CA VAL A 148 11.27 13.35 -9.86
C VAL A 148 12.53 13.64 -10.67
N ILE A 149 12.55 13.24 -11.95
CA ILE A 149 13.66 13.55 -12.86
C ILE A 149 13.54 14.99 -13.33
N ASN A 150 14.62 15.75 -13.18
CA ASN A 150 14.69 17.11 -13.72
C ASN A 150 15.15 17.12 -15.18
N ASN A 151 15.11 18.30 -15.82
CA ASN A 151 15.52 18.51 -17.22
C ASN A 151 17.02 18.21 -17.50
N LYS A 152 17.79 17.77 -16.49
CA LYS A 152 19.20 17.36 -16.60
C LYS A 152 19.40 15.86 -16.31
N GLY A 153 18.33 15.06 -16.32
CA GLY A 153 18.40 13.60 -16.13
C GLY A 153 18.70 13.16 -14.69
N LYS A 154 18.56 14.03 -13.68
CA LYS A 154 18.84 13.72 -12.27
C LYS A 154 17.57 13.63 -11.43
N CYS A 155 17.53 12.67 -10.50
CA CYS A 155 16.46 12.58 -9.50
C CYS A 155 16.67 13.61 -8.40
N ILE A 156 15.68 14.49 -8.24
CA ILE A 156 15.59 15.48 -7.17
C ILE A 156 14.42 15.17 -6.25
N LYS A 157 14.47 15.63 -5.00
CA LYS A 157 13.38 15.40 -4.02
C LYS A 157 12.12 16.14 -4.48
N MET A 158 10.94 15.55 -4.23
CA MET A 158 9.65 16.18 -4.57
C MET A 158 9.51 17.61 -4.01
N THR A 159 9.99 17.86 -2.78
CA THR A 159 10.00 19.18 -2.14
C THR A 159 10.82 20.24 -2.89
N GLN A 160 11.85 19.82 -3.64
CA GLN A 160 12.70 20.70 -4.43
C GLN A 160 12.15 20.92 -5.86
N SER A 161 11.31 20.00 -6.34
CA SER A 161 10.69 20.05 -7.68
C SER A 161 9.36 20.83 -7.73
N GLY A 162 8.81 21.24 -6.58
CA GLY A 162 7.49 21.87 -6.50
C GLY A 162 6.34 20.93 -6.86
N CYS A 163 6.56 19.62 -6.73
CA CYS A 163 5.63 18.57 -7.10
C CYS A 163 4.89 18.01 -5.88
N ILE A 164 3.55 17.87 -5.97
CA ILE A 164 2.71 17.29 -4.91
C ILE A 164 2.78 15.77 -4.92
N GLN A 165 2.86 15.16 -6.11
CA GLN A 165 2.79 13.72 -6.29
C GLN A 165 3.68 13.26 -7.43
N SER A 166 4.49 12.21 -7.21
CA SER A 166 5.39 11.64 -8.21
C SER A 166 5.00 10.21 -8.60
N SER A 167 5.26 9.85 -9.86
CA SER A 167 5.14 8.48 -10.38
C SER A 167 6.51 7.84 -10.58
N ASN A 168 7.36 7.89 -9.53
CA ASN A 168 8.76 7.45 -9.53
C ASN A 168 9.68 8.18 -10.53
N THR A 169 9.18 9.07 -11.38
CA THR A 169 9.96 9.61 -12.50
C THR A 169 9.46 10.98 -12.96
N PHE A 170 8.13 11.15 -13.05
CA PHE A 170 7.49 12.38 -13.53
C PHE A 170 6.59 12.99 -12.46
N CYS A 171 6.39 14.30 -12.54
CA CYS A 171 5.44 14.99 -11.69
C CYS A 171 4.01 14.79 -12.21
N SER A 172 3.07 14.42 -11.33
CA SER A 172 1.65 14.27 -11.69
C SER A 172 0.77 15.41 -11.20
N GLY A 173 1.31 16.35 -10.40
CA GLY A 173 0.63 17.57 -9.96
C GLY A 173 1.55 18.58 -9.27
N CYS A 174 1.33 19.88 -9.52
CA CYS A 174 2.17 20.97 -9.02
C CYS A 174 1.64 21.56 -7.71
N GLN A 175 2.55 21.88 -6.78
CA GLN A 175 2.22 22.39 -5.44
C GLN A 175 1.61 23.77 -5.47
N GLN A 176 2.01 24.59 -6.43
CA GLN A 176 1.49 25.94 -6.62
C GLN A 176 0.44 25.92 -7.72
N VAL A 177 -0.74 26.45 -7.41
CA VAL A 177 -1.90 26.46 -8.30
C VAL A 177 -1.70 27.27 -9.58
N ASN A 178 -0.69 28.15 -9.64
CA ASN A 178 -0.31 28.90 -10.83
C ASN A 178 0.72 28.18 -11.74
N LYS A 179 1.05 26.91 -11.46
CA LYS A 179 1.99 26.12 -12.24
C LYS A 179 1.30 24.97 -12.98
N TYR A 180 1.78 24.68 -14.18
CA TYR A 180 1.34 23.55 -15.00
C TYR A 180 2.50 22.60 -15.30
N ILE A 181 2.20 21.41 -15.82
CA ILE A 181 3.21 20.41 -16.16
C ILE A 181 3.58 20.61 -17.63
N ASN A 182 4.84 20.96 -17.90
CA ASN A 182 5.34 21.10 -19.26
C ASN A 182 5.56 19.72 -19.93
N GLU A 183 5.94 19.71 -21.21
CA GLU A 183 6.17 18.48 -21.99
C GLU A 183 7.27 17.56 -21.42
N SER A 184 8.16 18.10 -20.58
CA SER A 184 9.21 17.35 -19.87
C SER A 184 8.74 16.78 -18.52
N GLY A 185 7.47 16.95 -18.15
CA GLY A 185 6.92 16.41 -16.91
C GLY A 185 7.29 17.20 -15.65
N VAL A 186 7.68 18.48 -15.80
CA VAL A 186 8.13 19.36 -14.71
C VAL A 186 7.20 20.57 -14.56
N CYS A 187 6.97 20.96 -13.31
CA CYS A 187 6.13 22.11 -12.95
C CYS A 187 6.75 23.44 -13.36
N THR A 188 6.08 24.16 -14.27
CA THR A 188 6.49 25.47 -14.81
C THR A 188 5.41 26.51 -14.53
N SER A 189 5.79 27.77 -14.27
CA SER A 189 4.86 28.86 -13.98
C SER A 189 4.10 29.34 -15.22
N ASN A 190 2.79 29.54 -15.08
CA ASN A 190 1.96 30.20 -16.09
C ASN A 190 1.99 31.73 -15.83
N ILE A 191 2.32 32.52 -16.85
CA ILE A 191 2.61 33.96 -16.71
C ILE A 191 1.30 34.74 -16.49
N ASN A 192 1.29 35.65 -15.51
CA ASN A 192 0.14 36.49 -15.12
C ASN A 192 -1.12 35.69 -14.73
N CYS A 193 -0.91 34.48 -14.21
CA CYS A 193 -1.96 33.52 -13.91
C CYS A 193 -1.98 33.16 -12.42
N SER A 194 -3.11 33.34 -11.76
CA SER A 194 -3.35 32.93 -10.37
C SER A 194 -3.63 31.42 -10.26
N ILE A 195 -4.34 30.84 -11.22
CA ILE A 195 -4.72 29.41 -11.21
C ILE A 195 -4.60 28.84 -12.62
N SER A 196 -3.77 27.82 -12.81
CA SER A 196 -3.53 27.16 -14.09
C SER A 196 -4.11 25.74 -14.09
N THR A 197 -4.60 25.31 -15.25
CA THR A 197 -4.88 23.89 -15.53
C THR A 197 -3.57 23.09 -15.66
N LYS A 198 -3.70 21.76 -15.65
CA LYS A 198 -2.57 20.83 -15.82
C LYS A 198 -1.81 20.99 -17.15
N PHE A 199 -2.43 21.58 -18.17
CA PHE A 199 -1.95 21.67 -19.55
C PHE A 199 -1.96 23.12 -20.08
N ASP A 200 -1.27 24.04 -19.39
CA ASP A 200 -0.95 25.40 -19.85
C ASP A 200 -2.12 26.40 -20.07
N ASN A 201 -3.35 26.07 -19.66
CA ASN A 201 -4.45 27.06 -19.68
C ASN A 201 -4.60 27.78 -18.34
N CYS A 202 -4.64 29.11 -18.34
CA CYS A 202 -4.95 29.87 -17.15
C CYS A 202 -6.46 29.88 -16.89
N LEU A 203 -6.91 29.45 -15.70
CA LEU A 203 -8.30 29.48 -15.22
C LEU A 203 -8.64 30.76 -14.45
N LEU A 204 -7.65 31.43 -13.87
CA LEU A 204 -7.83 32.70 -13.16
C LEU A 204 -6.59 33.57 -13.34
N CYS A 205 -6.74 34.76 -13.90
CA CYS A 205 -5.66 35.73 -14.06
C CYS A 205 -5.20 36.34 -12.72
N GLU A 206 -3.98 36.89 -12.65
CA GLU A 206 -3.52 37.69 -11.50
C GLU A 206 -4.26 39.03 -11.41
N ASN A 207 -4.37 39.58 -10.19
CA ASN A 207 -5.10 40.82 -9.95
C ASN A 207 -4.65 41.93 -10.91
N ASN A 208 -5.61 42.71 -11.41
CA ASN A 208 -5.45 43.71 -12.46
C ASN A 208 -5.15 43.14 -13.86
N THR A 209 -5.44 41.88 -14.20
CA THR A 209 -5.31 41.37 -15.59
C THR A 209 -6.57 40.64 -16.12
N VAL A 210 -6.85 40.68 -17.44
CA VAL A 210 -8.08 40.17 -18.11
C VAL A 210 -7.74 39.27 -19.31
N TYR A 211 -8.66 38.35 -19.59
CA TYR A 211 -8.60 37.34 -20.65
C TYR A 211 -8.72 37.90 -22.08
N ASN A 212 -8.05 37.23 -23.01
CA ASN A 212 -8.49 37.13 -24.41
C ASN A 212 -9.01 35.70 -24.71
N ASN A 213 -9.69 35.52 -25.85
CA ASN A 213 -10.28 34.29 -26.40
C ASN A 213 -9.34 33.05 -26.47
N THR A 214 -8.06 33.20 -26.13
CA THR A 214 -7.03 32.15 -26.09
C THR A 214 -6.52 31.83 -24.67
N SER A 215 -7.24 32.25 -23.61
CA SER A 215 -6.95 31.90 -22.20
C SER A 215 -5.63 32.46 -21.62
N THR A 216 -5.16 33.62 -22.09
CA THR A 216 -3.98 34.37 -21.59
C THR A 216 -4.35 35.75 -21.03
N CYS A 217 -3.64 36.23 -19.98
CA CYS A 217 -4.04 37.36 -19.12
C CYS A 217 -3.23 38.68 -19.34
N PHE A 218 -3.90 39.85 -19.41
CA PHE A 218 -3.29 41.18 -19.66
C PHE A 218 -3.77 42.33 -18.74
N PRO A 219 -2.97 43.35 -18.39
CA PRO A 219 -3.32 44.32 -17.35
C PRO A 219 -4.47 45.32 -17.65
N LEU A 220 -5.36 45.60 -16.68
CA LEU A 220 -6.41 46.64 -16.70
C LEU A 220 -5.89 47.97 -16.12
N THR A 221 -6.28 49.08 -16.74
CA THR A 221 -5.99 50.45 -16.30
C THR A 221 -7.27 51.11 -15.75
N ASN A 222 -7.11 51.76 -14.60
CA ASN A 222 -8.04 52.63 -13.86
C ASN A 222 -8.95 51.96 -12.82
N GLN A 223 -8.76 52.36 -11.56
CA GLN A 223 -9.39 51.86 -10.34
C GLN A 223 -10.09 53.04 -9.65
N GLU A 224 -11.33 52.86 -9.17
CA GLU A 224 -11.90 53.69 -8.09
C GLU A 224 -11.60 53.03 -6.73
N ASP A 225 -11.16 53.85 -5.76
CA ASP A 225 -10.63 53.42 -4.48
C ASP A 225 -11.70 52.78 -3.58
N ASN A 226 -11.41 51.57 -3.06
CA ASN A 226 -12.16 50.80 -2.05
C ASN A 226 -13.23 49.81 -2.54
N CYS A 227 -13.36 49.59 -3.85
CA CYS A 227 -14.17 48.52 -4.41
C CYS A 227 -13.35 47.24 -4.66
N ASP A 228 -13.79 46.10 -4.13
CA ASP A 228 -13.14 44.79 -4.31
C ASP A 228 -13.55 44.11 -5.64
N ARG A 229 -14.80 44.30 -6.07
CA ARG A 229 -15.28 43.82 -7.39
C ARG A 229 -16.21 44.81 -8.06
N MET A 230 -15.98 45.04 -9.35
CA MET A 230 -16.72 46.00 -10.17
C MET A 230 -17.51 45.27 -11.26
N ASN A 231 -18.73 45.75 -11.56
CA ASN A 231 -19.51 45.27 -12.70
C ASN A 231 -19.10 46.03 -13.97
N VAL A 232 -18.43 45.33 -14.88
CA VAL A 232 -17.81 45.90 -16.11
C VAL A 232 -18.84 46.41 -17.13
N GLU A 233 -20.11 46.03 -17.02
CA GLU A 233 -21.15 46.55 -17.93
C GLU A 233 -21.79 47.86 -17.46
N LYS A 234 -21.57 48.29 -16.19
CA LYS A 234 -22.30 49.43 -15.61
C LYS A 234 -21.49 50.34 -14.68
N ASP A 235 -20.17 50.16 -14.53
CA ASP A 235 -19.31 50.93 -13.60
C ASP A 235 -19.92 51.05 -12.18
N ARG A 236 -20.31 49.91 -11.60
CA ARG A 236 -20.89 49.86 -10.25
C ARG A 236 -20.16 48.85 -9.39
N CYS A 237 -19.88 49.23 -8.14
CA CYS A 237 -19.28 48.33 -7.18
C CYS A 237 -20.28 47.26 -6.74
N ILE A 238 -19.84 46.00 -6.74
CA ILE A 238 -20.65 44.84 -6.32
C ILE A 238 -20.14 44.19 -5.03
N SER A 239 -18.89 44.43 -4.63
CA SER A 239 -18.38 44.11 -3.29
C SER A 239 -17.28 45.07 -2.88
N CYS A 240 -17.25 45.41 -1.59
CA CYS A 240 -16.29 46.34 -0.99
C CYS A 240 -15.14 45.59 -0.31
N ILE A 241 -14.00 46.26 -0.16
CA ILE A 241 -12.90 45.73 0.64
C ILE A 241 -13.27 45.69 2.14
N THR A 242 -12.58 44.86 2.92
CA THR A 242 -12.77 44.74 4.38
C THR A 242 -12.70 46.10 5.07
N GLY A 243 -13.61 46.36 6.00
CA GLY A 243 -13.80 47.67 6.65
C GLY A 243 -14.87 48.56 6.00
N TYR A 244 -15.45 48.13 4.86
CA TYR A 244 -16.52 48.85 4.15
C TYR A 244 -17.69 47.92 3.82
N PHE A 245 -18.91 48.45 3.80
CA PHE A 245 -20.12 47.75 3.36
C PHE A 245 -20.73 48.43 2.14
N LEU A 246 -21.46 47.65 1.34
CA LEU A 246 -22.06 48.13 0.11
C LEU A 246 -23.39 48.85 0.39
N SER A 247 -23.46 50.13 0.02
CA SER A 247 -24.65 50.98 0.14
C SER A 247 -24.86 51.71 -1.19
N ASN A 248 -25.99 51.46 -1.87
CA ASN A 248 -26.31 52.07 -3.17
C ASN A 248 -25.19 51.97 -4.23
N TYR A 249 -24.53 50.80 -4.34
CA TYR A 249 -23.42 50.54 -5.28
C TYR A 249 -22.13 51.33 -5.00
N GLN A 250 -22.01 51.96 -3.83
CA GLN A 250 -20.79 52.60 -3.32
C GLN A 250 -20.37 51.99 -1.99
N CYS A 251 -19.08 52.02 -1.69
CA CYS A 251 -18.52 51.44 -0.48
C CYS A 251 -18.47 52.47 0.65
N GLU A 252 -19.28 52.24 1.69
CA GLU A 252 -19.32 53.08 2.88
C GLU A 252 -18.55 52.41 4.03
N ILE A 253 -17.84 53.19 4.83
CA ILE A 253 -17.02 52.68 5.93
C ILE A 253 -17.89 52.08 7.06
N CYS A 254 -17.44 50.98 7.64
CA CYS A 254 -18.02 50.37 8.82
C CYS A 254 -17.88 51.26 10.07
N SER A 255 -18.71 51.00 11.07
CA SER A 255 -18.64 51.68 12.37
C SER A 255 -17.34 51.41 13.11
N GLU A 256 -16.98 52.32 14.01
CA GLU A 256 -15.69 52.31 14.71
C GLU A 256 -15.44 50.97 15.44
N ASN A 257 -14.23 50.43 15.27
CA ASN A 257 -13.80 49.12 15.79
C ASN A 257 -14.48 47.88 15.16
N CYS A 258 -15.21 48.04 14.05
CA CYS A 258 -15.79 46.96 13.27
C CYS A 258 -14.95 46.64 12.02
N MET A 259 -14.61 45.37 11.82
CA MET A 259 -13.83 44.86 10.69
C MET A 259 -14.71 44.53 9.48
N ASP A 260 -15.82 43.80 9.67
CA ASP A 260 -16.84 43.57 8.63
C ASP A 260 -18.20 43.94 9.18
N CYS A 261 -19.00 44.68 8.42
CA CYS A 261 -20.33 45.11 8.83
C CYS A 261 -21.36 44.87 7.73
N TYR A 262 -22.61 44.65 8.12
CA TYR A 262 -23.73 44.57 7.19
C TYR A 262 -24.26 45.96 6.81
N ASN A 263 -24.25 46.87 7.79
CA ASN A 263 -24.54 48.28 7.63
C ASN A 263 -23.85 49.09 8.74
N LYS A 264 -24.04 50.42 8.78
CA LYS A 264 -23.47 51.27 9.85
C LYS A 264 -23.84 50.85 11.27
N ILE A 265 -24.92 50.10 11.50
CA ILE A 265 -25.38 49.75 12.86
C ILE A 265 -24.91 48.34 13.25
N LEU A 266 -24.93 47.40 12.30
CA LEU A 266 -24.71 45.99 12.55
C LEU A 266 -23.30 45.56 12.10
N CYS A 267 -22.43 45.43 13.07
CA CYS A 267 -21.12 44.81 12.91
C CYS A 267 -21.25 43.27 12.88
N LEU A 268 -20.47 42.64 12.00
CA LEU A 268 -20.38 41.18 11.83
C LEU A 268 -19.09 40.63 12.45
N THR A 269 -17.99 41.39 12.40
CA THR A 269 -16.71 41.01 12.98
C THR A 269 -16.00 42.24 13.54
N CYS A 270 -15.39 42.15 14.73
CA CYS A 270 -14.73 43.30 15.38
C CYS A 270 -13.23 43.33 15.16
N ASN A 271 -12.64 44.52 15.27
CA ASN A 271 -11.20 44.72 15.30
C ASN A 271 -10.56 44.01 16.50
N LYS A 272 -9.27 43.69 16.38
CA LYS A 272 -8.48 43.01 17.40
C LYS A 272 -8.61 43.74 18.75
N ASN A 273 -8.93 43.00 19.83
CA ASN A 273 -9.19 43.46 21.21
C ASN A 273 -10.62 43.95 21.51
N TYR A 274 -11.56 43.81 20.57
CA TYR A 274 -12.99 44.05 20.77
C TYR A 274 -13.78 42.76 20.53
N PHE A 275 -14.90 42.59 21.22
CA PHE A 275 -15.81 41.46 20.99
C PHE A 275 -17.17 41.95 20.53
N LEU A 276 -17.83 41.13 19.71
CA LEU A 276 -19.13 41.42 19.14
C LEU A 276 -20.24 41.01 20.11
N SER A 277 -21.08 41.97 20.51
CA SER A 277 -22.29 41.72 21.29
C SER A 277 -23.43 42.56 20.70
N ASP A 278 -24.59 41.94 20.44
CA ASP A 278 -25.76 42.59 19.83
C ASP A 278 -25.45 43.48 18.60
N GLY A 279 -24.54 43.01 17.74
CA GLY A 279 -24.16 43.72 16.52
C GLY A 279 -23.25 44.94 16.73
N LYS A 280 -22.70 45.17 17.92
CA LYS A 280 -21.72 46.24 18.21
C LYS A 280 -20.46 45.69 18.88
N CYS A 281 -19.34 46.38 18.68
CA CYS A 281 -18.04 45.99 19.20
C CYS A 281 -17.75 46.70 20.54
N PHE A 282 -17.46 45.93 21.58
CA PHE A 282 -17.18 46.43 22.93
C PHE A 282 -15.72 46.17 23.34
N SER A 283 -15.10 47.13 24.03
CA SER A 283 -13.71 47.08 24.46
C SER A 283 -13.53 46.17 25.68
N ASN A 284 -12.47 45.37 25.67
CA ASN A 284 -12.20 44.36 26.69
C ASN A 284 -11.53 44.96 27.95
N SER A 285 -12.19 45.90 28.62
CA SER A 285 -11.69 46.54 29.84
C SER A 285 -12.60 46.25 31.03
N GLU A 286 -12.51 45.03 31.59
CA GLU A 286 -12.42 44.74 33.03
C GLU A 286 -12.42 43.22 33.31
N VAL A 287 -11.27 42.75 33.83
CA VAL A 287 -11.07 41.63 34.78
C VAL A 287 -11.41 40.19 34.35
N ILE A 288 -10.44 39.51 33.73
CA ILE A 288 -9.89 38.30 34.36
C ILE A 288 -8.36 38.41 34.35
N THR A 289 -7.82 38.98 35.40
CA THR A 289 -6.39 38.95 35.68
C THR A 289 -5.92 37.49 35.76
N ASN A 290 -4.78 37.20 35.14
CA ASN A 290 -4.13 35.88 35.14
C ASN A 290 -4.86 34.81 34.31
N CYS A 291 -5.46 35.21 33.17
CA CYS A 291 -6.08 34.31 32.20
C CYS A 291 -5.24 34.19 30.92
N LYS A 292 -4.80 32.97 30.60
CA LYS A 292 -4.03 32.63 29.41
C LYS A 292 -4.89 32.49 28.15
N LYS A 293 -6.15 32.05 28.28
CA LYS A 293 -7.06 31.86 27.14
C LYS A 293 -8.52 32.07 27.54
N LEU A 294 -9.25 32.87 26.78
CA LEU A 294 -10.66 33.18 27.01
C LEU A 294 -11.59 32.22 26.25
N VAL A 295 -12.79 32.01 26.79
CA VAL A 295 -13.89 31.32 26.08
C VAL A 295 -14.47 32.29 25.04
N PRO A 296 -14.56 31.90 23.76
CA PRO A 296 -15.22 32.74 22.76
C PRO A 296 -16.65 33.06 23.18
N SER A 297 -17.06 34.33 23.07
CA SER A 297 -18.43 34.81 23.34
C SER A 297 -18.84 34.97 24.81
N GLN A 298 -17.95 34.79 25.79
CA GLN A 298 -18.24 35.02 27.23
C GLN A 298 -17.04 35.63 27.95
N SER A 299 -17.28 36.47 28.98
CA SER A 299 -16.23 37.00 29.87
C SER A 299 -15.75 35.96 30.89
N LEU A 300 -15.40 34.76 30.42
CA LEU A 300 -14.96 33.63 31.23
C LEU A 300 -13.59 33.13 30.74
N CYS A 301 -12.74 32.73 31.69
CA CYS A 301 -11.45 32.17 31.35
C CYS A 301 -11.58 30.69 31.02
N ALA A 302 -11.05 30.28 29.87
CA ALA A 302 -10.93 28.88 29.47
C ALA A 302 -9.67 28.22 30.05
N LEU A 303 -8.59 29.00 30.20
CA LEU A 303 -7.30 28.52 30.71
C LEU A 303 -6.60 29.62 31.49
N CYS A 304 -6.31 29.40 32.76
CA CYS A 304 -5.60 30.35 33.61
C CYS A 304 -4.09 30.34 33.37
N ASP A 305 -3.41 31.41 33.78
CA ASP A 305 -1.95 31.47 33.83
C ASP A 305 -1.38 30.53 34.90
N ILE A 306 -0.09 30.23 34.79
CA ILE A 306 0.62 29.36 35.74
C ILE A 306 0.56 29.95 37.15
N GLY A 307 0.30 29.13 38.16
CA GLY A 307 0.03 29.56 39.54
C GLY A 307 -1.43 29.89 39.85
N PHE A 308 -2.34 29.70 38.88
CA PHE A 308 -3.79 29.93 39.03
C PHE A 308 -4.62 28.74 38.54
N TYR A 309 -5.78 28.53 39.16
CA TYR A 309 -6.77 27.55 38.70
C TYR A 309 -8.12 28.21 38.44
N ARG A 310 -8.92 27.55 37.59
CA ARG A 310 -10.25 28.02 37.20
C ARG A 310 -11.29 27.55 38.20
N ASP A 311 -12.03 28.47 38.80
CA ASP A 311 -13.16 28.16 39.67
C ASP A 311 -14.43 27.78 38.88
N GLU A 312 -15.48 27.39 39.61
CA GLU A 312 -16.78 27.00 39.04
C GLU A 312 -17.48 28.14 38.26
N TYR A 313 -17.10 29.40 38.53
CA TYR A 313 -17.62 30.59 37.85
C TYR A 313 -16.74 31.05 36.69
N GLY A 314 -15.67 30.32 36.36
CA GLY A 314 -14.78 30.62 35.25
C GLY A 314 -13.77 31.75 35.51
N GLN A 315 -13.51 32.08 36.78
CA GLN A 315 -12.47 33.03 37.19
C GLN A 315 -11.18 32.30 37.58
N CYS A 316 -10.04 32.96 37.40
CA CYS A 316 -8.73 32.44 37.80
C CYS A 316 -8.42 32.84 39.24
N LYS A 317 -8.34 31.86 40.14
CA LYS A 317 -7.97 32.03 41.55
C LYS A 317 -6.55 31.55 41.78
N ASN A 318 -5.85 32.17 42.73
CA ASN A 318 -4.49 31.78 43.11
C ASN A 318 -4.46 30.32 43.59
N CYS A 319 -3.44 29.59 43.17
CA CYS A 319 -3.03 28.38 43.86
C CYS A 319 -2.50 28.70 45.27
N ILE A 320 -2.36 27.66 46.10
CA ILE A 320 -1.67 27.79 47.39
C ILE A 320 -0.23 28.29 47.19
N GLU A 321 0.33 28.90 48.23
CA GLU A 321 1.66 29.51 48.16
C GLU A 321 2.73 28.52 47.67
N ASN A 322 3.60 28.99 46.75
CA ASN A 322 4.66 28.22 46.10
C ASN A 322 4.20 27.05 45.20
N CYS A 323 2.91 26.99 44.85
CA CYS A 323 2.35 26.02 43.92
C CYS A 323 2.33 26.52 42.47
N ASN A 324 2.88 25.71 41.56
CA ASN A 324 2.96 25.98 40.12
C ASN A 324 1.67 25.58 39.38
N GLU A 325 1.12 24.39 39.67
CA GLU A 325 -0.14 23.93 39.09
C GLU A 325 -1.07 23.39 40.18
N CYS A 326 -2.33 23.82 40.16
CA CYS A 326 -3.37 23.34 41.08
C CYS A 326 -4.72 23.25 40.37
N ASN A 327 -5.66 22.55 41.00
CA ASN A 327 -7.05 22.43 40.56
C ASN A 327 -8.06 22.90 41.62
N THR A 328 -7.63 23.12 42.86
CA THR A 328 -8.45 23.64 43.96
C THR A 328 -7.64 24.62 44.81
N GLU A 329 -8.31 25.45 45.61
CA GLU A 329 -7.66 26.37 46.55
C GLU A 329 -6.91 25.68 47.71
N LYS A 330 -7.09 24.35 47.91
CA LYS A 330 -6.51 23.62 49.05
C LYS A 330 -5.46 22.60 48.67
N THR A 331 -5.36 22.25 47.39
CA THR A 331 -4.48 21.16 46.93
C THR A 331 -3.62 21.61 45.76
N CYS A 332 -2.33 21.31 45.84
CA CYS A 332 -1.38 21.55 44.77
C CYS A 332 -1.05 20.26 44.00
N LEU A 333 -0.85 20.38 42.70
CA LEU A 333 -0.46 19.27 41.81
C LEU A 333 1.05 19.30 41.53
N SER A 334 1.64 20.49 41.37
CA SER A 334 3.10 20.65 41.22
C SER A 334 3.59 21.96 41.85
N CYS A 335 4.76 21.95 42.48
CA CYS A 335 5.34 23.13 43.12
C CYS A 335 6.31 23.87 42.19
N PHE A 336 6.56 25.15 42.47
CA PHE A 336 7.59 25.91 41.76
C PHE A 336 8.99 25.30 41.99
N THR A 337 9.92 25.65 41.11
CA THR A 337 11.32 25.22 41.22
C THR A 337 11.89 25.58 42.60
N ASN A 338 12.60 24.63 43.23
CA ASN A 338 13.12 24.69 44.59
C ASN A 338 12.10 24.47 45.73
N TYR A 339 10.89 24.02 45.43
CA TYR A 339 9.90 23.59 46.41
C TYR A 339 9.46 22.14 46.14
N PHE A 340 9.04 21.42 47.19
CA PHE A 340 8.46 20.09 47.07
C PHE A 340 7.07 20.02 47.67
N LEU A 341 6.25 19.11 47.16
CA LEU A 341 4.88 18.88 47.59
C LEU A 341 4.83 17.90 48.76
N LEU A 342 4.15 18.31 49.84
CA LEU A 342 3.85 17.40 50.95
C LEU A 342 2.98 16.22 50.49
N THR A 343 3.11 15.06 51.13
CA THR A 343 2.38 13.83 50.74
C THR A 343 0.85 13.97 50.77
N ASN A 344 0.32 14.91 51.54
CA ASN A 344 -1.11 15.21 51.61
C ASN A 344 -1.57 16.24 50.56
N ASN A 345 -0.67 16.69 49.69
CA ASN A 345 -0.85 17.68 48.62
C ASN A 345 -1.31 19.08 49.08
N THR A 346 -1.24 19.40 50.38
CA THR A 346 -1.80 20.66 50.90
C THR A 346 -0.82 21.81 50.98
N GLN A 347 0.48 21.58 50.74
CA GLN A 347 1.50 22.62 50.86
C GLN A 347 2.76 22.32 50.04
N CYS A 348 3.34 23.37 49.46
CA CYS A 348 4.66 23.35 48.84
C CYS A 348 5.71 23.92 49.79
N ILE A 349 6.72 23.12 50.14
CA ILE A 349 7.75 23.45 51.13
C ILE A 349 9.09 23.70 50.44
N SER A 350 9.84 24.71 50.88
CA SER A 350 11.16 25.01 50.32
C SER A 350 12.14 23.85 50.50
N TYR A 351 12.95 23.61 49.47
CA TYR A 351 14.09 22.69 49.50
C TYR A 351 15.10 23.04 50.59
N ASP A 352 15.14 24.26 51.09
CA ASP A 352 16.05 24.69 52.16
C ASP A 352 15.76 23.96 53.49
N LEU A 353 14.52 23.51 53.69
CA LEU A 353 14.10 22.75 54.87
C LEU A 353 14.49 21.27 54.80
N LEU A 354 14.92 20.77 53.63
CA LEU A 354 15.46 19.42 53.45
C LEU A 354 16.94 19.38 53.87
N VAL A 355 17.19 19.59 55.16
CA VAL A 355 18.53 19.52 55.76
C VAL A 355 19.03 18.08 55.72
N ASN A 356 20.31 17.88 55.40
CA ASN A 356 20.94 16.56 55.22
C ASN A 356 20.28 15.71 54.10
N CYS A 357 19.77 16.37 53.05
CA CYS A 357 19.28 15.72 51.84
C CYS A 357 20.23 15.94 50.67
N GLU A 358 20.74 14.85 50.06
CA GLU A 358 21.63 14.92 48.89
C GLU A 358 20.84 15.14 47.60
N PHE A 359 19.72 14.44 47.43
CA PHE A 359 18.91 14.52 46.22
C PHE A 359 17.49 14.96 46.55
N LYS A 360 17.20 16.21 46.20
CA LYS A 360 15.90 16.85 46.37
C LYS A 360 15.05 16.64 45.12
N SER A 361 13.75 16.46 45.31
CA SER A 361 12.79 16.27 44.23
C SER A 361 11.48 17.00 44.53
N GLN A 362 10.58 17.03 43.56
CA GLN A 362 9.23 17.57 43.71
C GLN A 362 8.38 16.85 44.77
N SER A 363 8.77 15.67 45.24
CA SER A 363 8.10 14.91 46.31
C SER A 363 8.86 14.90 47.64
N GLY A 364 9.87 15.77 47.80
CA GLY A 364 10.71 15.89 48.98
C GLY A 364 12.09 15.29 48.79
N CYS A 365 12.74 14.90 49.88
CA CYS A 365 14.03 14.26 49.78
C CYS A 365 13.89 12.84 49.22
N LEU A 366 14.63 12.52 48.15
CA LEU A 366 14.73 11.15 47.62
C LEU A 366 15.89 10.37 48.23
N LYS A 367 16.95 11.07 48.64
CA LYS A 367 18.13 10.46 49.22
C LYS A 367 18.77 11.37 50.26
N CYS A 368 18.82 10.89 51.49
CA CYS A 368 19.47 11.57 52.59
C CYS A 368 20.99 11.41 52.53
N SER A 369 21.70 12.38 53.10
CA SER A 369 23.13 12.30 53.34
C SER A 369 23.46 11.12 54.26
N THR A 370 24.65 10.56 54.09
CA THR A 370 25.14 9.46 54.92
C THR A 370 25.00 9.77 56.41
N GLY A 371 24.35 8.87 57.16
CA GLY A 371 24.04 9.04 58.60
C GLY A 371 22.62 9.54 58.89
N PHE A 372 21.81 9.72 57.86
CA PHE A 372 20.39 10.07 57.96
C PHE A 372 19.55 9.16 57.04
N TYR A 373 18.28 8.96 57.37
CA TYR A 373 17.32 8.20 56.55
C TYR A 373 16.03 8.99 56.34
N GLN A 374 15.30 8.63 55.29
CA GLN A 374 14.08 9.34 54.92
C GLN A 374 12.91 8.90 55.78
N GLN A 375 12.30 9.84 56.50
CA GLN A 375 11.05 9.66 57.21
C GLN A 375 10.12 10.82 56.87
N ASN A 376 8.93 10.50 56.37
CA ASN A 376 7.89 11.47 55.99
C ASN A 376 8.42 12.60 55.08
N GLN A 377 9.16 12.26 54.02
CA GLN A 377 9.79 13.18 53.04
C GLN A 377 11.02 13.98 53.54
N PHE A 378 11.35 13.92 54.83
CA PHE A 378 12.52 14.58 55.45
C PHE A 378 13.60 13.57 55.87
N CYS A 379 14.79 14.06 56.20
CA CYS A 379 15.92 13.23 56.64
C CYS A 379 16.11 13.31 58.15
N VAL A 380 16.09 12.16 58.83
CA VAL A 380 16.26 12.04 60.29
C VAL A 380 17.54 11.25 60.60
N SER A 381 18.26 11.62 61.65
CA SER A 381 19.55 11.00 61.99
C SER A 381 19.40 9.54 62.37
N CYS A 382 20.28 8.67 61.87
CA CYS A 382 20.33 7.24 62.20
C CYS A 382 20.57 6.98 63.69
N ASN A 383 21.29 7.88 64.38
CA ASN A 383 21.58 7.75 65.80
C ASN A 383 20.35 8.06 66.69
N SER A 384 19.28 8.63 66.12
CA SER A 384 18.05 8.92 66.87
C SER A 384 17.29 7.66 67.30
N THR A 385 17.47 6.57 66.56
CA THR A 385 16.71 5.31 66.71
C THR A 385 17.60 4.17 67.21
N THR A 386 18.87 4.13 66.81
CA THR A 386 19.86 3.16 67.30
C THR A 386 21.13 3.89 67.76
N PHE A 387 21.46 3.78 69.04
CA PHE A 387 22.62 4.47 69.62
C PHE A 387 23.94 3.96 69.00
N ASN A 388 24.89 4.86 68.75
CA ASN A 388 26.19 4.62 68.10
C ASN A 388 26.12 4.15 66.63
N CYS A 389 24.99 4.41 65.96
CA CYS A 389 24.82 4.13 64.54
C CYS A 389 25.38 5.24 63.66
N SER A 390 26.30 4.91 62.74
CA SER A 390 26.89 5.86 61.78
C SER A 390 26.14 5.92 60.45
N THR A 391 25.55 4.83 59.98
CA THR A 391 24.67 4.80 58.80
C THR A 391 23.55 3.78 58.98
N CYS A 392 22.39 4.06 58.39
CA CYS A 392 21.20 3.23 58.50
C CYS A 392 20.49 3.10 57.14
N GLY A 393 19.67 2.06 57.01
CA GLY A 393 18.84 1.83 55.85
C GLY A 393 17.66 2.79 55.77
N THR A 394 16.84 2.63 54.74
CA THR A 394 15.70 3.53 54.44
C THR A 394 14.62 3.56 55.53
N THR A 395 14.55 2.55 56.39
CA THR A 395 13.60 2.44 57.52
C THR A 395 14.20 2.87 58.86
N GLY A 396 15.42 3.41 58.89
CA GLY A 396 16.11 3.82 60.12
C GLY A 396 16.82 2.67 60.86
N ILE A 397 16.79 1.46 60.30
CA ILE A 397 17.50 0.29 60.84
C ILE A 397 19.00 0.46 60.60
N CYS A 398 19.81 0.37 61.66
CA CYS A 398 21.24 0.61 61.57
C CYS A 398 21.94 -0.40 60.65
N THR A 399 22.77 0.09 59.73
CA THR A 399 23.55 -0.70 58.77
C THR A 399 25.06 -0.56 58.98
N SER A 400 25.51 0.46 59.70
CA SER A 400 26.89 0.61 60.15
C SER A 400 26.95 1.42 61.44
N CYS A 401 27.86 1.05 62.31
CA CYS A 401 28.20 1.69 63.57
C CYS A 401 29.37 2.67 63.41
N VAL A 402 29.58 3.51 64.43
CA VAL A 402 30.80 4.33 64.55
C VAL A 402 32.05 3.45 64.80
N GLU A 403 33.24 4.01 64.67
CA GLU A 403 34.51 3.27 64.81
C GLU A 403 34.60 2.47 66.12
N ASP A 404 35.22 1.30 66.06
CA ASP A 404 35.32 0.30 67.14
C ASP A 404 34.01 -0.35 67.61
N TYR A 405 32.92 -0.23 66.86
CA TYR A 405 31.68 -0.98 67.10
C TYR A 405 31.35 -1.94 65.95
N ILE A 406 30.88 -3.13 66.29
CA ILE A 406 30.44 -4.18 65.39
C ILE A 406 28.91 -4.22 65.39
N LEU A 407 28.31 -4.29 64.21
CA LEU A 407 26.85 -4.37 64.04
C LEU A 407 26.37 -5.82 64.14
N ILE A 408 25.55 -6.11 65.15
CA ILE A 408 24.93 -7.43 65.36
C ILE A 408 23.42 -7.21 65.54
N ASP A 409 22.60 -7.89 64.72
CA ASP A 409 21.13 -7.78 64.73
C ASP A 409 20.61 -6.33 64.75
N SER A 410 21.21 -5.49 63.89
CA SER A 410 20.90 -4.05 63.74
C SER A 410 21.19 -3.19 64.97
N LYS A 411 22.00 -3.67 65.93
CA LYS A 411 22.51 -2.91 67.09
C LYS A 411 24.04 -2.91 67.12
N CYS A 412 24.62 -1.84 67.65
CA CYS A 412 26.06 -1.61 67.67
C CYS A 412 26.68 -2.02 69.00
N TYR A 413 27.58 -3.00 68.97
CA TYR A 413 28.30 -3.53 70.15
C TYR A 413 29.79 -3.22 70.07
N SER A 414 30.44 -2.90 71.18
CA SER A 414 31.86 -2.51 71.17
C SER A 414 32.79 -3.68 70.81
N LYS A 415 33.88 -3.42 70.08
CA LYS A 415 34.94 -4.37 69.69
C LYS A 415 35.46 -5.20 70.86
N SER A 416 35.58 -4.60 72.05
CA SER A 416 36.02 -5.29 73.27
C SER A 416 35.10 -6.44 73.70
N SER A 417 33.88 -6.49 73.16
CA SER A 417 32.87 -7.50 73.47
C SER A 417 32.95 -8.73 72.57
N ILE A 418 33.78 -8.72 71.51
CA ILE A 418 33.88 -9.80 70.51
C ILE A 418 35.25 -10.46 70.56
N GLU A 419 35.26 -11.72 71.00
CA GLU A 419 36.48 -12.51 71.26
C GLU A 419 37.28 -12.77 69.97
N ASN A 420 38.61 -12.67 70.06
CA ASN A 420 39.57 -12.92 68.97
C ASN A 420 39.48 -11.97 67.75
N CYS A 421 38.68 -10.91 67.83
CA CYS A 421 38.62 -9.86 66.81
C CYS A 421 39.69 -8.78 67.02
N VAL A 422 40.58 -8.61 66.05
CA VAL A 422 41.74 -7.69 66.18
C VAL A 422 41.49 -6.36 65.48
N GLU A 423 40.73 -6.36 64.39
CA GLU A 423 40.51 -5.19 63.56
C GLU A 423 39.06 -5.12 63.10
N VAL A 424 38.41 -3.98 63.39
CA VAL A 424 37.04 -3.69 62.97
C VAL A 424 37.11 -2.64 61.88
N THR A 425 36.60 -2.97 60.71
CA THR A 425 36.40 -2.01 59.63
C THR A 425 35.00 -2.21 59.05
N ASN A 426 34.33 -1.12 58.68
CA ASN A 426 32.93 -1.13 58.21
C ASN A 426 31.97 -1.89 59.15
N SER A 427 32.13 -1.69 60.46
CA SER A 427 31.28 -2.27 61.51
C SER A 427 31.24 -3.79 61.56
N LYS A 428 32.29 -4.42 61.04
CA LYS A 428 32.47 -5.87 60.98
C LYS A 428 33.88 -6.23 61.41
N CYS A 429 34.02 -7.39 62.02
CA CYS A 429 35.34 -7.93 62.32
C CYS A 429 36.00 -8.37 61.02
N THR A 430 37.06 -7.69 60.62
CA THR A 430 37.72 -7.92 59.31
C THR A 430 39.02 -8.69 59.43
N LYS A 431 39.66 -8.63 60.60
CA LYS A 431 40.86 -9.40 60.87
C LYS A 431 40.71 -10.18 62.16
N CYS A 432 40.75 -11.49 61.99
CA CYS A 432 40.86 -12.46 63.05
C CYS A 432 42.32 -12.92 63.18
N THR A 433 42.65 -13.59 64.26
CA THR A 433 43.98 -14.21 64.45
C THR A 433 44.28 -15.26 63.36
N PHE A 434 45.56 -15.51 63.07
CA PHE A 434 46.08 -16.23 61.87
C PHE A 434 45.36 -17.53 61.46
N TRP A 435 44.84 -18.32 62.41
CA TRP A 435 44.16 -19.60 62.14
C TRP A 435 42.64 -19.47 61.93
N HIS A 436 42.14 -18.24 61.95
CA HIS A 436 40.73 -17.93 61.91
C HIS A 436 40.47 -16.94 60.80
N THR A 437 39.38 -17.17 60.08
CA THR A 437 38.78 -16.17 59.22
C THR A 437 37.48 -15.70 59.84
N PRO A 438 37.07 -14.46 59.60
CA PRO A 438 35.73 -14.02 60.00
C PRO A 438 34.66 -15.03 59.57
N ASN A 439 33.66 -15.21 60.43
CA ASN A 439 32.50 -16.03 60.10
C ASN A 439 31.77 -15.44 58.90
N TYR A 440 30.84 -16.17 58.29
CA TYR A 440 30.17 -15.71 57.07
C TYR A 440 29.51 -14.32 57.21
N SER A 441 29.08 -13.93 58.41
CA SER A 441 28.51 -12.61 58.70
C SER A 441 29.53 -11.53 59.09
N ASN A 442 30.81 -11.89 59.26
CA ASN A 442 31.92 -11.09 59.81
C ASN A 442 31.60 -10.44 61.17
N THR A 443 30.81 -11.13 61.99
CA THR A 443 30.42 -10.70 63.35
C THR A 443 31.15 -11.48 64.44
N SER A 444 31.79 -12.59 64.09
CA SER A 444 32.71 -13.37 64.95
C SER A 444 33.79 -14.07 64.11
N CYS A 445 34.75 -14.77 64.71
CA CYS A 445 35.87 -15.43 64.02
C CYS A 445 35.75 -16.97 64.05
N GLN A 446 35.94 -17.66 62.91
CA GLN A 446 35.84 -19.13 62.75
C GLN A 446 37.05 -19.75 62.00
N THR A 447 37.32 -21.04 62.17
CA THR A 447 38.45 -21.75 61.52
C THR A 447 38.19 -22.05 60.03
N LYS A 448 39.22 -22.03 59.13
CA LYS A 448 39.04 -22.22 57.66
C LYS A 448 40.17 -23.01 56.96
N VAL A 449 39.80 -23.80 55.93
CA VAL A 449 40.68 -24.51 54.97
C VAL A 449 40.60 -23.88 53.56
N VAL A 450 41.62 -24.03 52.68
CA VAL A 450 41.94 -23.12 51.56
C VAL A 450 41.52 -23.63 50.15
N TRP A 451 40.57 -22.95 49.47
CA TRP A 451 39.83 -23.45 48.28
C TRP A 451 40.29 -22.98 46.87
N TRP A 452 41.21 -22.00 46.74
CA TRP A 452 41.58 -21.43 45.43
C TRP A 452 42.33 -22.38 44.48
N VAL A 453 42.80 -23.51 44.99
CA VAL A 453 43.44 -24.58 44.20
C VAL A 453 42.40 -25.39 43.38
N ILE A 454 41.17 -25.50 43.88
CA ILE A 454 40.08 -26.25 43.20
C ILE A 454 39.46 -25.40 42.07
N LEU A 455 39.44 -24.08 42.23
CA LEU A 455 38.84 -23.14 41.28
C LEU A 455 39.56 -23.08 39.92
N ILE A 456 40.89 -23.23 39.92
CA ILE A 456 41.71 -23.21 38.68
C ILE A 456 41.37 -24.40 37.77
N VAL A 457 41.09 -25.57 38.36
CA VAL A 457 40.72 -26.79 37.62
C VAL A 457 39.34 -26.65 36.98
N VAL A 458 38.39 -26.03 37.67
CA VAL A 458 37.00 -25.85 37.18
C VAL A 458 36.94 -24.86 36.01
N ILE A 459 37.74 -23.78 36.05
CA ILE A 459 37.79 -22.78 34.97
C ILE A 459 38.35 -23.38 33.68
N PHE A 460 39.37 -24.24 33.78
CA PHE A 460 39.95 -24.91 32.61
C PHE A 460 38.96 -25.86 31.92
N VAL A 461 38.15 -26.59 32.70
CA VAL A 461 37.10 -27.47 32.17
C VAL A 461 35.99 -26.69 31.46
N LEU A 462 35.59 -25.53 32.00
CA LEU A 462 34.56 -24.68 31.39
C LEU A 462 34.99 -24.09 30.04
N ILE A 463 36.28 -23.72 29.88
CA ILE A 463 36.83 -23.24 28.61
C ILE A 463 36.82 -24.35 27.55
N ILE A 464 37.10 -25.59 27.93
CA ILE A 464 37.03 -26.73 26.98
C ILE A 464 35.59 -26.99 26.55
N ILE A 465 34.62 -26.92 27.46
CA ILE A 465 33.20 -27.15 27.15
C ILE A 465 32.65 -26.09 26.18
N THR A 466 32.99 -24.81 26.37
CA THR A 466 32.53 -23.74 25.47
C THR A 466 33.12 -23.89 24.06
N LEU A 467 34.37 -24.32 23.95
CA LEU A 467 35.05 -24.55 22.67
C LEU A 467 34.43 -25.74 21.91
N VAL A 468 34.07 -26.82 22.62
CA VAL A 468 33.35 -27.97 22.04
C VAL A 468 31.95 -27.57 21.57
N LEU A 469 31.20 -26.78 22.35
CA LEU A 469 29.87 -26.30 21.95
C LEU A 469 29.93 -25.43 20.69
N PHE A 470 30.96 -24.60 20.54
CA PHE A 470 31.14 -23.76 19.36
C PHE A 470 31.42 -24.61 18.10
N ILE A 471 32.26 -25.65 18.25
CA ILE A 471 32.55 -26.61 17.16
C ILE A 471 31.28 -27.37 16.75
N VAL A 472 30.48 -27.84 17.72
CA VAL A 472 29.21 -28.53 17.45
C VAL A 472 28.22 -27.62 16.73
N LEU A 473 28.10 -26.35 17.16
CA LEU A 473 27.23 -25.38 16.50
C LEU A 473 27.67 -25.11 15.06
N PHE A 474 28.98 -24.97 14.83
CA PHE A 474 29.54 -24.80 13.49
C PHE A 474 29.28 -26.02 12.60
N ILE A 475 29.46 -27.23 13.12
CA ILE A 475 29.15 -28.48 12.40
C ILE A 475 27.65 -28.57 12.09
N LEU A 476 26.75 -28.21 13.03
CA LEU A 476 25.31 -28.20 12.78
C LEU A 476 24.90 -27.17 11.72
N ILE A 477 25.53 -25.99 11.71
CA ILE A 477 25.32 -24.98 10.67
C ILE A 477 25.77 -25.51 9.31
N GLN A 478 26.94 -26.16 9.24
CA GLN A 478 27.44 -26.77 8.02
C GLN A 478 26.55 -27.93 7.54
N ILE A 479 26.12 -28.82 8.44
CA ILE A 479 25.19 -29.91 8.13
C ILE A 479 23.86 -29.35 7.64
N ASN A 480 23.31 -28.31 8.26
CA ASN A 480 22.05 -27.69 7.83
C ASN A 480 22.20 -27.00 6.47
N ARG A 481 23.31 -26.29 6.20
CA ARG A 481 23.62 -25.77 4.85
C ARG A 481 23.70 -26.90 3.83
N HIS A 482 24.39 -27.98 4.17
CA HIS A 482 24.54 -29.14 3.30
C HIS A 482 23.22 -29.91 3.08
N TYR A 483 22.34 -29.94 4.09
CA TYR A 483 21.00 -30.51 4.05
C TYR A 483 20.06 -29.65 3.18
N GLN A 484 20.09 -28.33 3.31
CA GLN A 484 19.29 -27.43 2.45
C GLN A 484 19.74 -27.51 0.99
N ILE A 485 21.04 -27.58 0.72
CA ILE A 485 21.57 -27.78 -0.64
C ILE A 485 21.12 -29.14 -1.20
N LYS A 486 21.20 -30.22 -0.41
CA LYS A 486 20.69 -31.54 -0.81
C LYS A 486 19.17 -31.54 -1.02
N LYS A 487 18.40 -30.79 -0.23
CA LYS A 487 16.94 -30.67 -0.35
C LYS A 487 16.51 -29.92 -1.61
N VAL A 488 17.27 -28.90 -2.03
CA VAL A 488 17.06 -28.20 -3.32
C VAL A 488 17.43 -29.11 -4.49
N GLN A 489 18.54 -29.86 -4.39
CA GLN A 489 18.97 -30.83 -5.41
C GLN A 489 18.04 -32.06 -5.50
N GLN A 490 17.42 -32.49 -4.40
CA GLN A 490 16.40 -33.56 -4.40
C GLN A 490 15.08 -33.12 -5.05
N LYS A 491 14.79 -31.81 -5.11
CA LYS A 491 13.59 -31.28 -5.76
C LYS A 491 13.76 -31.03 -7.27
N THR A 492 14.99 -30.95 -7.78
CA THR A 492 15.27 -30.70 -9.20
C THR A 492 15.77 -31.96 -9.88
N CYS A 493 14.94 -32.58 -10.73
CA CYS A 493 15.28 -33.80 -11.45
C CYS A 493 16.32 -33.51 -12.55
N ILE A 494 17.61 -33.63 -12.22
CA ILE A 494 18.69 -33.61 -13.21
C ILE A 494 18.97 -35.05 -13.65
N PHE A 495 18.80 -35.34 -14.94
CA PHE A 495 18.98 -36.68 -15.50
C PHE A 495 20.00 -36.70 -16.64
N ASP A 496 20.48 -37.89 -16.98
CA ASP A 496 21.39 -38.07 -18.12
C ASP A 496 20.58 -38.17 -19.40
N VAL A 497 20.87 -37.30 -20.37
CA VAL A 497 20.10 -37.23 -21.62
C VAL A 497 20.19 -38.55 -22.40
N ARG A 498 21.33 -39.25 -22.32
CA ARG A 498 21.54 -40.52 -23.03
C ARG A 498 20.83 -41.71 -22.38
N LYS A 499 20.29 -41.52 -21.18
CA LYS A 499 19.56 -42.55 -20.42
C LYS A 499 18.07 -42.24 -20.32
N SER A 500 17.58 -41.17 -20.94
CA SER A 500 16.16 -40.81 -20.97
C SER A 500 15.51 -41.14 -22.31
N ASN A 501 14.23 -41.51 -22.28
CA ASN A 501 13.41 -41.71 -23.47
C ASN A 501 12.88 -40.39 -24.08
N ILE A 502 13.39 -39.25 -23.61
CA ILE A 502 12.94 -37.92 -24.04
C ILE A 502 13.71 -37.55 -25.31
N HIS A 503 12.98 -37.25 -26.38
CA HIS A 503 13.55 -36.76 -27.62
C HIS A 503 13.93 -35.28 -27.46
N PHE A 504 15.17 -34.93 -27.84
CA PHE A 504 15.68 -33.57 -27.74
C PHE A 504 15.98 -33.01 -29.13
N THR A 505 15.55 -31.78 -29.37
CA THR A 505 15.79 -31.04 -30.61
C THR A 505 16.81 -29.95 -30.36
N LYS A 506 17.73 -29.77 -31.31
CA LYS A 506 18.78 -28.75 -31.22
C LYS A 506 18.16 -27.35 -31.32
N THR A 507 18.53 -26.46 -30.42
CA THR A 507 18.13 -25.05 -30.50
C THR A 507 19.06 -24.27 -31.45
N SER A 508 18.78 -22.97 -31.66
CA SER A 508 19.72 -22.06 -32.35
C SER A 508 21.06 -21.92 -31.62
N ILE A 509 21.13 -22.33 -30.35
CA ILE A 509 22.36 -22.43 -29.57
C ILE A 509 22.95 -23.82 -29.79
N SER A 510 24.19 -23.87 -30.26
CA SER A 510 24.89 -25.10 -30.67
C SER A 510 24.96 -26.19 -29.59
N ASP A 511 24.98 -25.80 -28.32
CA ASP A 511 25.19 -26.67 -27.15
C ASP A 511 23.92 -26.96 -26.32
N VAL A 512 22.79 -26.29 -26.61
CA VAL A 512 21.54 -26.38 -25.84
C VAL A 512 20.44 -27.03 -26.67
N PHE A 513 19.76 -27.99 -26.06
CA PHE A 513 18.69 -28.74 -26.68
C PHE A 513 17.45 -28.70 -25.81
N VAL A 514 16.28 -28.75 -26.41
CA VAL A 514 14.98 -28.75 -25.72
C VAL A 514 14.11 -29.89 -26.23
N ASN A 515 13.24 -30.44 -25.38
CA ASN A 515 12.32 -31.49 -25.84
C ASN A 515 11.20 -30.97 -26.74
N LYS A 516 10.82 -29.69 -26.58
CA LYS A 516 9.78 -29.01 -27.35
C LYS A 516 10.27 -27.62 -27.78
N ASN A 517 10.03 -27.25 -29.04
CA ASN A 517 10.33 -25.90 -29.56
C ASN A 517 9.14 -24.93 -29.40
N GLU A 518 7.97 -25.47 -29.04
CA GLU A 518 6.74 -24.76 -28.75
C GLU A 518 6.13 -25.34 -27.47
N ILE A 519 5.80 -24.46 -26.52
CA ILE A 519 5.16 -24.81 -25.26
C ILE A 519 3.68 -24.49 -25.43
N GLU A 520 2.88 -25.53 -25.59
CA GLU A 520 1.43 -25.44 -25.61
C GLU A 520 0.88 -25.74 -24.23
N PHE A 521 0.15 -24.80 -23.65
CA PHE A 521 -0.52 -24.99 -22.38
C PHE A 521 -1.93 -25.54 -22.60
N GLU A 522 -2.14 -26.79 -22.24
CA GLU A 522 -3.43 -27.47 -22.28
C GLU A 522 -4.14 -27.42 -20.91
N GLY A 523 -5.47 -27.45 -20.94
CA GLY A 523 -6.31 -27.55 -19.76
C GLY A 523 -6.22 -28.92 -19.09
N LYS A 524 -6.76 -29.03 -17.86
CA LYS A 524 -6.88 -30.33 -17.19
C LYS A 524 -7.82 -31.23 -18.01
N ASN A 525 -7.50 -32.52 -18.15
CA ASN A 525 -8.26 -33.51 -18.94
C ASN A 525 -8.20 -33.35 -20.47
N TYR A 526 -7.11 -32.83 -21.04
CA TYR A 526 -6.95 -32.59 -22.49
C TYR A 526 -7.97 -31.60 -23.06
N GLU A 527 -8.50 -30.69 -22.23
CA GLU A 527 -9.24 -29.54 -22.73
C GLU A 527 -8.28 -28.61 -23.48
N GLU A 528 -8.65 -28.16 -24.68
CA GLU A 528 -7.83 -27.22 -25.48
C GLU A 528 -7.66 -25.84 -24.83
N THR A 529 -8.28 -25.60 -23.67
CA THR A 529 -8.33 -24.27 -23.04
C THR A 529 -7.88 -24.26 -21.58
N ILE A 530 -7.18 -23.19 -21.19
CA ILE A 530 -6.73 -22.94 -19.81
C ILE A 530 -7.60 -21.91 -19.09
N PRO A 531 -7.77 -22.01 -17.76
CA PRO A 531 -8.58 -21.07 -16.99
C PRO A 531 -7.97 -19.67 -16.91
N VAL A 532 -8.81 -18.63 -16.98
CA VAL A 532 -8.44 -17.24 -16.70
C VAL A 532 -8.22 -17.05 -15.19
N ASP A 533 -7.22 -16.23 -14.82
CA ASP A 533 -6.80 -15.93 -13.44
C ASP A 533 -6.35 -17.12 -12.58
N LYS A 534 -6.05 -18.26 -13.21
CA LYS A 534 -5.48 -19.42 -12.53
C LYS A 534 -4.20 -19.86 -13.24
N GLU A 535 -3.27 -20.38 -12.45
CA GLU A 535 -2.02 -20.93 -13.00
C GLU A 535 -2.29 -22.27 -13.69
N SER A 536 -1.76 -22.40 -14.89
CA SER A 536 -1.64 -23.65 -15.64
C SER A 536 -0.16 -24.01 -15.75
N ARG A 537 0.15 -25.30 -15.66
CA ARG A 537 1.53 -25.82 -15.56
C ARG A 537 1.84 -26.66 -16.79
N GLU A 538 3.00 -26.43 -17.40
CA GLU A 538 3.55 -27.25 -18.47
C GLU A 538 5.03 -27.56 -18.18
N LEU A 539 5.55 -28.64 -18.77
CA LEU A 539 6.92 -29.10 -18.56
C LEU A 539 7.78 -28.94 -19.82
N LEU A 540 8.95 -28.32 -19.64
CA LEU A 540 9.97 -28.22 -20.68
C LEU A 540 11.29 -28.80 -20.17
N CYS A 541 11.84 -29.77 -20.88
CA CYS A 541 13.16 -30.32 -20.60
C CYS A 541 14.23 -29.57 -21.37
N VAL A 542 15.27 -29.10 -20.67
CA VAL A 542 16.42 -28.44 -21.29
C VAL A 542 17.67 -29.28 -21.03
N GLY A 543 18.40 -29.61 -22.09
CA GLY A 543 19.60 -30.43 -22.06
C GLY A 543 20.85 -29.71 -22.56
N ASN A 544 21.99 -30.04 -21.95
CA ASN A 544 23.31 -29.58 -22.38
C ASN A 544 24.05 -30.71 -23.12
N PHE A 545 24.22 -30.57 -24.42
CA PHE A 545 25.01 -31.49 -25.25
C PHE A 545 26.41 -30.93 -25.59
N GLY A 546 26.69 -29.70 -25.13
CA GLY A 546 27.99 -29.07 -25.27
C GLY A 546 29.08 -29.73 -24.44
N LYS A 547 30.33 -29.37 -24.75
CA LYS A 547 31.50 -29.90 -24.03
C LYS A 547 31.68 -29.31 -22.64
N ASN A 548 31.12 -28.12 -22.40
CA ASN A 548 31.31 -27.33 -21.19
C ASN A 548 30.04 -27.29 -20.34
N THR A 549 30.19 -27.01 -19.05
CA THR A 549 29.05 -26.75 -18.15
C THR A 549 28.40 -25.42 -18.53
N ILE A 550 27.08 -25.39 -18.57
CA ILE A 550 26.29 -24.20 -18.89
C ILE A 550 25.37 -23.81 -17.73
N LYS A 551 25.06 -22.52 -17.61
CA LYS A 551 23.99 -22.01 -16.74
C LYS A 551 22.80 -21.64 -17.60
N VAL A 552 21.61 -22.15 -17.26
CA VAL A 552 20.40 -21.98 -18.04
C VAL A 552 19.35 -21.22 -17.21
N GLN A 553 18.69 -20.23 -17.82
CA GLN A 553 17.59 -19.48 -17.23
C GLN A 553 16.59 -19.02 -18.30
N PHE A 554 15.34 -18.81 -17.91
CA PHE A 554 14.32 -18.16 -18.75
C PHE A 554 14.18 -16.69 -18.36
N SER A 555 14.07 -15.81 -19.35
CA SER A 555 13.59 -14.45 -19.09
C SER A 555 12.09 -14.40 -19.21
N THR A 556 11.45 -13.94 -18.14
CA THR A 556 10.04 -13.59 -18.12
C THR A 556 9.91 -12.18 -18.68
N LYS A 557 9.18 -12.02 -19.79
CA LYS A 557 8.88 -10.71 -20.36
C LYS A 557 8.03 -9.94 -19.33
N ASN A 558 8.62 -8.97 -18.65
CA ASN A 558 7.96 -8.25 -17.54
C ASN A 558 6.80 -7.33 -17.97
N ASN A 559 6.54 -7.20 -19.28
CA ASN A 559 5.64 -6.20 -19.84
C ASN A 559 4.41 -6.77 -20.58
N THR A 560 4.01 -8.02 -20.30
CA THR A 560 2.81 -8.60 -20.91
C THR A 560 1.56 -8.26 -20.07
N GLU A 561 0.69 -7.41 -20.63
CA GLU A 561 -0.58 -7.04 -19.98
C GLU A 561 -1.58 -8.21 -19.92
N LYS A 562 -1.43 -9.22 -20.79
CA LYS A 562 -2.38 -10.35 -20.97
C LYS A 562 -2.17 -11.55 -20.05
N TYR A 563 -0.96 -11.81 -19.59
CA TYR A 563 -0.64 -12.96 -18.73
C TYR A 563 0.61 -12.71 -17.90
N THR A 564 0.80 -13.51 -16.84
CA THR A 564 2.09 -13.64 -16.15
C THR A 564 2.66 -15.04 -16.36
N ILE A 565 3.98 -15.15 -16.44
CA ILE A 565 4.68 -16.42 -16.58
C ILE A 565 5.83 -16.50 -15.56
N ARG A 566 6.02 -17.68 -14.97
CA ARG A 566 7.14 -17.97 -14.06
C ARG A 566 7.66 -19.39 -14.29
N THR A 567 8.90 -19.65 -13.89
CA THR A 567 9.55 -20.94 -14.08
C THR A 567 10.14 -21.48 -12.78
N GLU A 568 10.12 -22.80 -12.62
CA GLU A 568 10.79 -23.50 -11.53
C GLU A 568 11.65 -24.65 -12.10
N PRO A 569 12.97 -24.69 -11.87
CA PRO A 569 13.76 -23.68 -11.17
C PRO A 569 13.94 -22.39 -11.99
N LEU A 570 14.18 -21.26 -11.32
CA LEU A 570 14.45 -19.97 -11.99
C LEU A 570 15.78 -20.00 -12.78
N VAL A 571 16.77 -20.71 -12.24
CA VAL A 571 18.10 -20.82 -12.83
C VAL A 571 18.76 -22.12 -12.39
N ILE A 572 19.50 -22.76 -13.30
CA ILE A 572 20.20 -24.01 -12.99
C ILE A 572 21.48 -24.21 -13.80
N THR A 573 22.42 -24.94 -13.23
CA THR A 573 23.69 -25.30 -13.86
C THR A 573 23.63 -26.73 -14.41
N LEU A 574 23.81 -26.88 -15.72
CA LEU A 574 23.81 -28.17 -16.42
C LEU A 574 25.22 -28.56 -16.86
N LYS A 575 25.71 -29.69 -16.33
CA LYS A 575 26.94 -30.33 -16.81
C LYS A 575 26.73 -30.98 -18.18
N LYS A 576 27.81 -31.30 -18.88
CA LYS A 576 27.77 -32.03 -20.15
C LYS A 576 26.89 -33.29 -20.05
N ASN A 577 26.05 -33.50 -21.06
CA ASN A 577 25.11 -34.62 -21.20
C ASN A 577 24.06 -34.72 -20.08
N LYS A 578 23.77 -33.62 -19.39
CA LYS A 578 22.70 -33.54 -18.39
C LYS A 578 21.54 -32.69 -18.90
N ALA A 579 20.33 -33.07 -18.51
CA ALA A 579 19.12 -32.30 -18.70
C ALA A 579 18.39 -32.09 -17.37
N VAL A 580 17.50 -31.11 -17.37
CA VAL A 580 16.63 -30.74 -16.26
C VAL A 580 15.23 -30.44 -16.79
N GLU A 581 14.23 -30.73 -15.97
CA GLU A 581 12.85 -30.33 -16.18
C GLU A 581 12.61 -28.93 -15.60
N PHE A 582 12.15 -28.01 -16.44
CA PHE A 582 11.59 -26.73 -16.02
C PHE A 582 10.07 -26.84 -15.97
N GLU A 583 9.51 -26.53 -14.80
CA GLU A 583 8.08 -26.30 -14.64
C GLU A 583 7.76 -24.87 -15.04
N MET A 584 6.94 -24.72 -16.07
CA MET A 584 6.48 -23.45 -16.60
C MET A 584 5.08 -23.20 -16.08
N PHE A 585 4.84 -22.06 -15.42
CA PHE A 585 3.51 -21.68 -14.94
C PHE A 585 3.04 -20.43 -15.65
N ILE A 586 1.91 -20.51 -16.36
CA ILE A 586 1.26 -19.37 -17.00
C ILE A 586 -0.05 -19.04 -16.28
N LYS A 587 -0.31 -17.76 -16.06
CA LYS A 587 -1.59 -17.25 -15.55
C LYS A 587 -2.13 -16.18 -16.50
N PRO A 588 -3.11 -16.53 -17.35
CA PRO A 588 -3.82 -15.55 -18.18
C PRO A 588 -4.65 -14.59 -17.33
N LYS A 589 -4.76 -13.32 -17.73
CA LYS A 589 -5.54 -12.28 -17.03
C LYS A 589 -6.88 -11.98 -17.72
N CYS A 590 -7.05 -12.41 -18.97
CA CYS A 590 -8.25 -12.19 -19.76
C CYS A 590 -8.48 -13.34 -20.76
N SER A 591 -9.66 -13.35 -21.36
CA SER A 591 -10.06 -14.28 -22.40
C SER A 591 -9.34 -13.94 -23.71
N CYS A 592 -8.30 -14.69 -24.06
CA CYS A 592 -7.45 -14.39 -25.20
C CYS A 592 -6.81 -15.65 -25.81
N LYS A 593 -6.22 -15.48 -27.01
CA LYS A 593 -5.28 -16.44 -27.61
C LYS A 593 -3.87 -15.90 -27.43
N ILE A 594 -3.07 -16.60 -26.63
CA ILE A 594 -1.67 -16.24 -26.37
C ILE A 594 -0.81 -16.92 -27.41
N LYS A 595 -0.13 -16.10 -28.22
CA LYS A 595 0.96 -16.49 -29.12
C LYS A 595 2.13 -15.54 -28.89
N ASP A 596 3.06 -15.93 -28.03
CA ASP A 596 4.24 -15.12 -27.71
C ASP A 596 5.51 -16.00 -27.76
N LYS A 597 6.66 -15.43 -27.44
CA LYS A 597 7.94 -16.12 -27.34
C LYS A 597 8.61 -15.84 -26.00
N ILE A 598 9.20 -16.87 -25.42
CA ILE A 598 10.03 -16.76 -24.21
C ILE A 598 11.49 -16.96 -24.56
N THR A 599 12.38 -16.22 -23.91
CA THR A 599 13.82 -16.31 -24.19
C THR A 599 14.51 -17.21 -23.18
N LEU A 600 15.18 -18.24 -23.68
CA LEU A 600 16.06 -19.12 -22.95
C LEU A 600 17.50 -18.62 -23.09
N PHE A 601 18.13 -18.30 -21.96
CA PHE A 601 19.52 -17.88 -21.88
C PHE A 601 20.40 -19.03 -21.43
N SER A 602 21.54 -19.17 -22.09
CA SER A 602 22.61 -20.10 -21.71
C SER A 602 23.93 -19.36 -21.60
N VAL A 603 24.62 -19.52 -20.48
CA VAL A 603 25.97 -19.00 -20.26
C VAL A 603 26.94 -20.15 -20.11
N ASN A 604 27.96 -20.21 -20.97
CA ASN A 604 29.02 -21.20 -20.85
C ASN A 604 29.97 -20.80 -19.72
N PHE A 605 30.11 -21.65 -18.70
CA PHE A 605 30.93 -21.35 -17.51
C PHE A 605 32.43 -21.21 -17.81
N LYS A 606 32.93 -21.82 -18.89
CA LYS A 606 34.36 -21.81 -19.23
C LYS A 606 34.76 -20.64 -20.10
N SER A 607 33.92 -20.26 -21.07
CA SER A 607 34.21 -19.18 -22.02
C SER A 607 33.53 -17.85 -21.67
N GLY A 608 32.58 -17.84 -20.73
CA GLY A 608 31.79 -16.64 -20.41
C GLY A 608 30.85 -16.18 -21.52
N ILE A 609 30.76 -16.92 -22.63
CA ILE A 609 29.92 -16.58 -23.78
C ILE A 609 28.46 -16.86 -23.42
N THR A 610 27.63 -15.84 -23.58
CA THR A 610 26.17 -15.93 -23.46
C THR A 610 25.56 -16.20 -24.82
N ALA A 611 24.58 -17.10 -24.86
CA ALA A 611 23.76 -17.37 -26.03
C ALA A 611 22.29 -17.36 -25.63
N GLU A 612 21.43 -16.90 -26.54
CA GLU A 612 19.99 -16.83 -26.32
C GLU A 612 19.22 -17.53 -27.46
N THR A 613 18.08 -18.12 -27.11
CA THR A 613 17.16 -18.72 -28.08
C THR A 613 15.73 -18.46 -27.65
N GLN A 614 14.83 -18.38 -28.63
CA GLN A 614 13.42 -18.13 -28.40
C GLN A 614 12.63 -19.44 -28.51
N ILE A 615 11.73 -19.66 -27.56
CA ILE A 615 10.79 -20.80 -27.57
C ILE A 615 9.39 -20.22 -27.71
N ASN A 616 8.61 -20.79 -28.64
CA ASN A 616 7.23 -20.35 -28.85
C ASN A 616 6.37 -20.74 -27.64
N LEU A 617 5.44 -19.86 -27.29
CA LEU A 617 4.48 -20.02 -26.22
C LEU A 617 3.08 -19.89 -26.81
N VAL A 618 2.29 -20.94 -26.68
CA VAL A 618 0.90 -21.00 -27.16
C VAL A 618 -0.03 -21.37 -26.01
N ALA A 619 -1.10 -20.61 -25.85
CA ALA A 619 -2.18 -20.96 -24.94
C ALA A 619 -3.51 -20.37 -25.41
N ILE A 620 -4.59 -21.12 -25.25
CA ILE A 620 -5.95 -20.63 -25.51
C ILE A 620 -6.68 -20.61 -24.17
N THR A 621 -7.34 -19.52 -23.83
CA THR A 621 -8.07 -19.43 -22.56
C THR A 621 -9.53 -19.81 -22.72
N GLN A 622 -10.15 -20.21 -21.61
CA GLN A 622 -11.61 -20.27 -21.50
C GLN A 622 -12.24 -18.89 -21.73
N ILE A 623 -13.47 -18.87 -22.27
CA ILE A 623 -14.24 -17.63 -22.42
C ILE A 623 -14.75 -17.19 -21.05
N SER A 624 -14.51 -15.92 -20.72
CA SER A 624 -14.97 -15.27 -19.49
C SER A 624 -15.37 -13.83 -19.76
N THR A 625 -15.98 -13.19 -18.76
CA THR A 625 -16.27 -11.75 -18.78
C THR A 625 -15.03 -10.86 -18.63
N LYS A 626 -13.82 -11.42 -18.52
CA LYS A 626 -12.58 -10.65 -18.62
C LYS A 626 -12.14 -10.60 -20.08
N LEU A 627 -12.23 -9.44 -20.70
CA LEU A 627 -12.00 -9.26 -22.13
C LEU A 627 -10.54 -8.87 -22.42
N ASP A 628 -10.06 -9.30 -23.58
CA ASP A 628 -8.82 -8.78 -24.15
C ASP A 628 -9.08 -7.40 -24.78
N TYR A 629 -8.34 -6.39 -24.34
CA TYR A 629 -8.49 -5.03 -24.86
C TYR A 629 -8.18 -4.94 -26.36
N GLU A 630 -7.27 -5.77 -26.86
CA GLU A 630 -6.89 -5.78 -28.28
C GLU A 630 -7.98 -6.34 -29.20
N GLU A 631 -8.99 -7.04 -28.65
CA GLU A 631 -10.16 -7.48 -29.41
C GLU A 631 -11.26 -6.39 -29.51
N LEU A 632 -11.08 -5.26 -28.82
CA LEU A 632 -12.00 -4.13 -28.83
C LEU A 632 -11.53 -3.08 -29.84
N ASN A 633 -12.37 -2.80 -30.83
CA ASN A 633 -12.15 -1.67 -31.73
C ASN A 633 -13.04 -0.51 -31.30
N GLU A 634 -12.44 0.64 -31.06
CA GLU A 634 -13.16 1.87 -30.70
C GLU A 634 -13.36 2.73 -31.94
N ASP A 635 -14.60 3.15 -32.19
CA ASP A 635 -14.96 3.89 -33.40
C ASP A 635 -15.24 5.37 -33.08
N LYS A 636 -16.33 5.64 -32.36
CA LYS A 636 -16.86 6.99 -32.15
C LYS A 636 -17.19 7.23 -30.69
N LYS A 637 -16.76 8.37 -30.12
CA LYS A 637 -17.23 8.82 -28.81
C LYS A 637 -18.73 9.12 -28.86
N LEU A 638 -19.50 8.44 -28.01
CA LEU A 638 -20.95 8.62 -27.87
C LEU A 638 -21.29 9.70 -26.86
N GLY A 639 -20.57 9.74 -25.74
CA GLY A 639 -20.83 10.70 -24.68
C GLY A 639 -19.78 10.65 -23.57
N GLU A 640 -19.82 11.64 -22.68
CA GLU A 640 -18.99 11.71 -21.50
C GLU A 640 -19.84 12.16 -20.32
N GLY A 641 -19.76 11.42 -19.22
CA GLY A 641 -20.51 11.70 -17.99
C GLY A 641 -19.62 11.64 -16.74
N GLY A 642 -20.27 11.69 -15.57
CA GLY A 642 -19.61 11.55 -14.27
C GLY A 642 -18.93 10.18 -14.07
N PHE A 643 -19.44 9.15 -14.75
CA PHE A 643 -18.94 7.78 -14.63
C PHE A 643 -17.83 7.43 -15.63
N GLY A 644 -17.57 8.25 -16.65
CA GLY A 644 -16.62 7.87 -17.70
C GLY A 644 -16.91 8.44 -19.08
N ILE A 645 -16.18 7.94 -20.07
CA ILE A 645 -16.40 8.23 -21.49
C ILE A 645 -16.93 6.96 -22.16
N VAL A 646 -18.02 7.08 -22.92
CA VAL A 646 -18.62 5.96 -23.66
C VAL A 646 -18.27 6.09 -25.13
N TYR A 647 -17.75 5.00 -25.71
CA TYR A 647 -17.46 4.88 -27.13
C TYR A 647 -18.38 3.84 -27.77
N LYS A 648 -18.78 4.06 -29.02
CA LYS A 648 -19.24 3.00 -29.91
C LYS A 648 -18.02 2.23 -30.40
N GLY A 649 -18.15 0.93 -30.52
CA GLY A 649 -17.09 0.08 -31.05
C GLY A 649 -17.60 -1.27 -31.54
N THR A 650 -16.66 -2.16 -31.82
CA THR A 650 -16.95 -3.54 -32.20
C THR A 650 -16.18 -4.54 -31.33
N TYR A 651 -16.83 -5.65 -30.99
CA TYR A 651 -16.24 -6.78 -30.27
C TYR A 651 -16.68 -8.09 -30.91
N ARG A 652 -15.74 -8.85 -31.48
CA ARG A 652 -15.98 -10.14 -32.17
C ARG A 652 -17.13 -10.08 -33.19
N GLY A 653 -17.21 -8.98 -33.94
CA GLY A 653 -18.23 -8.74 -34.97
C GLY A 653 -19.55 -8.17 -34.47
N ASN A 654 -19.73 -8.01 -33.14
CA ASN A 654 -20.91 -7.36 -32.57
C ASN A 654 -20.65 -5.87 -32.36
N GLU A 655 -21.65 -5.02 -32.63
CA GLU A 655 -21.62 -3.61 -32.24
C GLU A 655 -21.80 -3.49 -30.72
N VAL A 656 -20.92 -2.72 -30.08
CA VAL A 656 -20.85 -2.59 -28.63
C VAL A 656 -20.71 -1.14 -28.17
N ALA A 657 -21.13 -0.88 -26.94
CA ALA A 657 -20.80 0.32 -26.20
C ALA A 657 -19.66 0.01 -25.22
N ILE A 658 -18.58 0.80 -25.30
CA ILE A 658 -17.36 0.67 -24.50
C ILE A 658 -17.32 1.86 -23.53
N LYS A 659 -17.72 1.63 -22.27
CA LYS A 659 -17.67 2.63 -21.19
C LYS A 659 -16.28 2.59 -20.53
N LYS A 660 -15.42 3.53 -20.89
CA LYS A 660 -14.11 3.74 -20.25
C LYS A 660 -14.27 4.54 -18.96
N LEU A 661 -13.68 4.06 -17.89
CA LEU A 661 -13.67 4.75 -16.61
C LEU A 661 -12.54 5.79 -16.61
N LYS A 662 -12.82 7.01 -16.10
CA LYS A 662 -11.79 8.06 -15.94
C LYS A 662 -10.72 7.56 -14.95
N GLU A 663 -9.45 7.95 -15.18
CA GLU A 663 -8.23 7.42 -14.53
C GLU A 663 -8.45 6.85 -13.12
N MET A 664 -8.16 5.55 -12.98
CA MET A 664 -8.31 4.79 -11.74
C MET A 664 -7.22 5.17 -10.73
N VAL A 665 -7.51 6.08 -9.81
CA VAL A 665 -6.60 6.41 -8.70
C VAL A 665 -6.90 5.50 -7.51
N GLY A 666 -6.15 4.39 -7.38
CA GLY A 666 -6.08 3.57 -6.15
C GLY A 666 -6.81 2.22 -6.16
N ASN A 667 -6.36 1.31 -5.29
CA ASN A 667 -6.86 -0.09 -5.18
C ASN A 667 -8.34 -0.18 -4.76
N SER A 668 -8.90 0.83 -4.10
CA SER A 668 -10.29 0.82 -3.62
C SER A 668 -11.31 0.91 -4.77
N LEU A 669 -11.03 1.69 -5.82
CA LEU A 669 -11.93 1.86 -6.98
C LEU A 669 -11.97 0.63 -7.91
N LEU A 670 -10.84 -0.07 -8.07
CA LEU A 670 -10.79 -1.36 -8.77
C LEU A 670 -11.68 -2.41 -8.10
N SER A 671 -11.70 -2.45 -6.76
CA SER A 671 -12.54 -3.38 -6.02
C SER A 671 -14.04 -3.11 -6.16
N SER A 672 -14.46 -1.84 -6.30
CA SER A 672 -15.85 -1.49 -6.61
C SER A 672 -16.22 -1.85 -8.04
N PHE A 673 -15.31 -1.65 -8.99
CA PHE A 673 -15.52 -2.03 -10.38
C PHE A 673 -15.66 -3.56 -10.55
N GLU A 674 -14.80 -4.35 -9.90
CA GLU A 674 -14.91 -5.82 -9.90
C GLU A 674 -16.26 -6.30 -9.33
N LYS A 675 -16.76 -5.65 -8.28
CA LYS A 675 -18.08 -5.96 -7.71
C LYS A 675 -19.22 -5.64 -8.68
N GLU A 676 -19.12 -4.51 -9.38
CA GLU A 676 -20.10 -4.12 -10.41
C GLU A 676 -20.10 -5.13 -11.57
N VAL A 677 -18.93 -5.45 -12.11
CA VAL A 677 -18.79 -6.47 -13.17
C VAL A 677 -19.33 -7.83 -12.73
N THR A 678 -19.03 -8.26 -11.51
CA THR A 678 -19.53 -9.53 -10.95
C THR A 678 -21.05 -9.54 -10.80
N MET A 679 -21.68 -8.38 -10.59
CA MET A 679 -23.13 -8.26 -10.55
C MET A 679 -23.72 -8.36 -11.95
N LEU A 680 -23.17 -7.63 -12.92
CA LEU A 680 -23.63 -7.61 -14.30
C LEU A 680 -23.52 -8.97 -14.98
N ASP A 681 -22.45 -9.73 -14.70
CA ASP A 681 -22.24 -11.08 -15.24
C ASP A 681 -23.40 -12.05 -14.89
N LYS A 682 -24.09 -11.80 -13.77
CA LYS A 682 -25.21 -12.62 -13.31
C LYS A 682 -26.53 -12.29 -14.00
N PHE A 683 -26.64 -11.14 -14.67
CA PHE A 683 -27.89 -10.74 -15.32
C PHE A 683 -28.08 -11.44 -16.64
N ARG A 684 -29.24 -12.12 -16.74
CA ARG A 684 -29.70 -12.86 -17.90
C ARG A 684 -31.17 -12.51 -18.12
N SER A 685 -31.41 -11.41 -18.83
CA SER A 685 -32.75 -10.90 -19.14
C SER A 685 -32.71 -10.13 -20.45
N GLU A 686 -33.77 -10.23 -21.27
CA GLU A 686 -33.91 -9.45 -22.51
C GLU A 686 -34.21 -7.97 -22.26
N TYR A 687 -34.63 -7.63 -21.03
CA TYR A 687 -34.99 -6.26 -20.60
C TYR A 687 -33.85 -5.53 -19.88
N ILE A 688 -32.69 -6.17 -19.75
CA ILE A 688 -31.45 -5.58 -19.22
C ILE A 688 -30.42 -5.58 -20.33
N VAL A 689 -29.63 -4.51 -20.42
CA VAL A 689 -28.55 -4.41 -21.40
C VAL A 689 -27.61 -5.61 -21.28
N HIS A 690 -27.36 -6.27 -22.41
CA HIS A 690 -26.46 -7.40 -22.48
C HIS A 690 -25.03 -6.96 -22.15
N PHE A 691 -24.45 -7.61 -21.15
CA PHE A 691 -23.08 -7.38 -20.71
C PHE A 691 -22.15 -8.42 -21.34
N TYR A 692 -21.21 -7.98 -22.18
CA TYR A 692 -20.22 -8.86 -22.80
C TYR A 692 -19.06 -9.16 -21.85
N GLY A 693 -18.63 -8.15 -21.10
CA GLY A 693 -17.49 -8.26 -20.19
C GLY A 693 -16.79 -6.92 -19.93
N ALA A 694 -15.65 -7.00 -19.27
CA ALA A 694 -14.85 -5.87 -18.85
C ALA A 694 -13.35 -6.12 -19.06
N VAL A 695 -12.62 -5.03 -19.29
CA VAL A 695 -11.16 -5.03 -19.33
C VAL A 695 -10.64 -4.55 -17.98
N PHE A 696 -9.71 -5.31 -17.39
CA PHE A 696 -9.13 -5.04 -16.07
C PHE A 696 -7.66 -4.56 -16.14
N ILE A 697 -7.18 -4.22 -17.33
CA ILE A 697 -5.81 -3.77 -17.55
C ILE A 697 -5.68 -2.33 -17.02
N PRO A 698 -4.66 -2.02 -16.18
CA PRO A 698 -4.40 -0.67 -15.71
C PRO A 698 -4.37 0.34 -16.86
N ASN A 699 -4.97 1.53 -16.66
CA ASN A 699 -5.13 2.60 -17.67
C ASN A 699 -6.01 2.26 -18.88
N LYS A 700 -6.55 1.04 -18.99
CA LYS A 700 -7.44 0.57 -20.07
C LYS A 700 -8.75 0.00 -19.53
N VAL A 701 -9.11 0.32 -18.28
CA VAL A 701 -10.27 -0.27 -17.62
C VAL A 701 -11.55 0.22 -18.29
N CYS A 702 -12.34 -0.73 -18.81
CA CYS A 702 -13.60 -0.43 -19.48
C CYS A 702 -14.62 -1.56 -19.32
N MET A 703 -15.88 -1.21 -19.52
CA MET A 703 -17.03 -2.11 -19.51
C MET A 703 -17.63 -2.16 -20.91
N VAL A 704 -17.98 -3.36 -21.39
CA VAL A 704 -18.47 -3.59 -22.74
C VAL A 704 -19.88 -4.17 -22.68
N THR A 705 -20.83 -3.45 -23.26
CA THR A 705 -22.24 -3.84 -23.36
C THR A 705 -22.72 -3.80 -24.80
N GLU A 706 -23.90 -4.35 -25.08
CA GLU A 706 -24.56 -4.13 -26.37
C GLU A 706 -24.79 -2.63 -26.64
N PHE A 707 -24.68 -2.26 -27.90
CA PHE A 707 -24.88 -0.89 -28.37
C PHE A 707 -26.37 -0.62 -28.60
N ALA A 708 -26.87 0.49 -28.03
CA ALA A 708 -28.23 0.97 -28.25
C ALA A 708 -28.24 2.03 -29.36
N PRO A 709 -28.76 1.75 -30.57
CA PRO A 709 -28.65 2.64 -31.72
C PRO A 709 -29.39 3.98 -31.55
N PHE A 710 -30.40 4.05 -30.68
CA PHE A 710 -31.20 5.25 -30.45
C PHE A 710 -30.82 5.98 -29.15
N GLY A 711 -29.73 5.59 -28.50
CA GLY A 711 -29.27 6.19 -27.25
C GLY A 711 -30.19 5.88 -26.06
N SER A 712 -30.15 6.75 -25.05
CA SER A 712 -31.07 6.70 -23.92
C SER A 712 -32.45 7.26 -24.27
N LEU A 713 -33.45 7.00 -23.43
CA LEU A 713 -34.77 7.62 -23.56
C LEU A 713 -34.68 9.15 -23.44
N GLN A 714 -33.74 9.67 -22.64
CA GLN A 714 -33.46 11.10 -22.57
C GLN A 714 -32.92 11.63 -23.91
N ASP A 715 -31.96 10.93 -24.52
CA ASP A 715 -31.42 11.29 -25.83
C ASP A 715 -32.52 11.28 -26.88
N LEU A 716 -33.38 10.27 -26.87
CA LEU A 716 -34.51 10.18 -27.79
C LEU A 716 -35.49 11.35 -27.62
N THR A 717 -35.80 11.71 -26.39
CA THR A 717 -36.70 12.84 -26.07
C THR A 717 -36.09 14.18 -26.52
N ASN A 718 -34.78 14.36 -26.37
CA ASN A 718 -34.08 15.59 -26.77
C ASN A 718 -33.95 15.75 -28.30
N HIS A 719 -33.85 14.65 -29.05
CA HIS A 719 -33.57 14.70 -30.49
C HIS A 719 -34.78 14.45 -31.39
N LYS A 720 -35.84 13.82 -30.89
CA LYS A 720 -37.06 13.57 -31.66
C LYS A 720 -38.26 14.31 -31.06
N PRO A 721 -39.06 15.00 -31.89
CA PRO A 721 -40.32 15.58 -31.42
C PRO A 721 -41.30 14.47 -31.01
N SER A 722 -42.18 14.80 -30.07
CA SER A 722 -43.20 13.85 -29.56
C SER A 722 -44.08 13.26 -30.66
N SER A 723 -44.29 13.99 -31.76
CA SER A 723 -45.05 13.54 -32.94
C SER A 723 -44.46 12.30 -33.61
N ASP A 724 -43.14 12.10 -33.52
CA ASP A 724 -42.43 11.03 -34.20
C ASP A 724 -42.42 9.72 -33.40
N VAL A 725 -42.88 9.76 -32.15
CA VAL A 725 -42.92 8.62 -31.24
C VAL A 725 -44.35 8.42 -30.77
N CYS A 726 -45.05 7.48 -31.40
CA CYS A 726 -46.45 7.22 -31.05
C CYS A 726 -46.61 6.76 -29.60
N ILE A 727 -47.78 7.05 -29.01
CA ILE A 727 -48.09 6.72 -27.61
C ILE A 727 -47.94 5.21 -27.31
N LYS A 728 -48.28 4.34 -28.27
CA LYS A 728 -48.14 2.88 -28.13
C LYS A 728 -46.69 2.47 -27.90
N LEU A 729 -45.75 3.12 -28.58
CA LEU A 729 -44.32 2.85 -28.43
C LEU A 729 -43.82 3.32 -27.07
N LYS A 730 -44.27 4.49 -26.59
CA LYS A 730 -43.96 4.98 -25.24
C LYS A 730 -44.45 4.01 -24.16
N ILE A 731 -45.68 3.51 -24.28
CA ILE A 731 -46.22 2.48 -23.37
C ILE A 731 -45.36 1.22 -23.42
N LYS A 732 -44.98 0.76 -24.62
CA LYS A 732 -44.15 -0.44 -24.78
C LYS A 732 -42.77 -0.27 -24.13
N MET A 733 -42.09 0.87 -24.33
CA MET A 733 -40.81 1.19 -23.69
C MET A 733 -40.92 1.17 -22.15
N MET A 734 -42.02 1.70 -21.59
CA MET A 734 -42.25 1.66 -20.14
C MET A 734 -42.57 0.25 -19.64
N ILE A 735 -43.31 -0.56 -20.39
CA ILE A 735 -43.53 -1.97 -20.06
C ILE A 735 -42.21 -2.74 -20.07
N ASP A 736 -41.36 -2.53 -21.09
CA ASP A 736 -40.05 -3.16 -21.19
C ASP A 736 -39.15 -2.78 -20.00
N ALA A 737 -39.10 -1.48 -19.64
CA ALA A 737 -38.39 -1.02 -18.45
C ALA A 737 -38.95 -1.61 -17.15
N ALA A 738 -40.28 -1.68 -17.01
CA ALA A 738 -40.93 -2.28 -15.84
C ALA A 738 -40.64 -3.78 -15.71
N ASN A 739 -40.59 -4.52 -16.81
CA ASN A 739 -40.16 -5.92 -16.84
C ASN A 739 -38.69 -6.06 -16.39
N GLY A 740 -37.82 -5.14 -16.81
CA GLY A 740 -36.45 -5.05 -16.30
C GLY A 740 -36.39 -4.85 -14.78
N ILE A 741 -37.19 -3.93 -14.23
CA ILE A 741 -37.28 -3.68 -12.78
C ILE A 741 -37.79 -4.94 -12.05
N SER A 742 -38.85 -5.58 -12.56
CA SER A 742 -39.40 -6.81 -11.99
C SER A 742 -38.36 -7.94 -11.96
N TYR A 743 -37.58 -8.08 -13.03
CA TYR A 743 -36.46 -9.03 -13.07
C TYR A 743 -35.43 -8.74 -11.96
N LEU A 744 -35.02 -7.49 -11.76
CA LEU A 744 -34.09 -7.13 -10.67
C LEU A 744 -34.66 -7.48 -9.29
N TYR A 745 -35.95 -7.20 -9.07
CA TYR A 745 -36.63 -7.50 -7.81
C TYR A 745 -36.72 -8.98 -7.51
N SER A 746 -36.92 -9.82 -8.53
CA SER A 746 -36.93 -11.28 -8.40
C SER A 746 -35.54 -11.83 -8.00
N ASN A 747 -34.47 -11.14 -8.40
CA ASN A 747 -33.09 -11.46 -8.04
C ASN A 747 -32.61 -10.74 -6.76
N GLY A 748 -33.52 -10.07 -6.02
CA GLY A 748 -33.19 -9.39 -4.77
C GLY A 748 -32.26 -8.18 -4.94
N ILE A 749 -32.40 -7.45 -6.05
CA ILE A 749 -31.57 -6.30 -6.40
C ILE A 749 -32.44 -5.05 -6.57
N LEU A 750 -31.92 -3.92 -6.09
CA LEU A 750 -32.51 -2.59 -6.26
C LEU A 750 -31.64 -1.79 -7.23
N HIS A 751 -32.25 -1.06 -8.17
CA HIS A 751 -31.52 -0.31 -9.19
C HIS A 751 -30.97 1.01 -8.65
N ARG A 752 -31.81 1.77 -7.93
CA ARG A 752 -31.52 3.03 -7.22
C ARG A 752 -31.26 4.29 -8.04
N ASP A 753 -31.26 4.19 -9.35
CA ASP A 753 -31.01 5.31 -10.26
C ASP A 753 -31.89 5.17 -11.52
N ILE A 754 -33.18 4.85 -11.34
CA ILE A 754 -34.11 4.74 -12.45
C ILE A 754 -34.46 6.16 -12.93
N LYS A 755 -34.15 6.44 -14.19
CA LYS A 755 -34.37 7.71 -14.88
C LYS A 755 -34.29 7.52 -16.40
N PRO A 756 -34.74 8.47 -17.22
CA PRO A 756 -34.66 8.35 -18.68
C PRO A 756 -33.25 8.09 -19.24
N ASP A 757 -32.20 8.64 -18.63
CA ASP A 757 -30.80 8.38 -19.04
C ASP A 757 -30.40 6.90 -18.95
N ASN A 758 -31.02 6.15 -18.03
CA ASN A 758 -30.68 4.76 -17.71
C ASN A 758 -31.65 3.75 -18.36
N ILE A 759 -32.49 4.21 -19.29
CA ILE A 759 -33.32 3.37 -20.16
C ILE A 759 -32.80 3.54 -21.59
N LEU A 760 -32.17 2.51 -22.14
CA LEU A 760 -31.60 2.53 -23.49
C LEU A 760 -32.61 2.02 -24.51
N VAL A 761 -32.71 2.70 -25.65
CA VAL A 761 -33.65 2.37 -26.72
C VAL A 761 -32.96 1.61 -27.85
N PHE A 762 -33.44 0.40 -28.09
CA PHE A 762 -32.90 -0.55 -29.08
C PHE A 762 -33.69 -0.57 -30.38
N SER A 763 -35.00 -0.34 -30.31
CA SER A 763 -35.85 -0.30 -31.50
C SER A 763 -36.96 0.73 -31.36
N LEU A 764 -37.36 1.30 -32.49
CA LEU A 764 -38.56 2.12 -32.63
C LEU A 764 -39.70 1.38 -33.36
N ASP A 765 -39.48 0.13 -33.79
CA ASP A 765 -40.52 -0.70 -34.39
C ASP A 765 -41.39 -1.31 -33.28
N LEU A 766 -42.69 -1.07 -33.35
CA LEU A 766 -43.67 -1.61 -32.40
C LEU A 766 -43.75 -3.14 -32.43
N ASN A 767 -43.36 -3.77 -33.54
CA ASN A 767 -43.43 -5.22 -33.72
C ASN A 767 -42.25 -5.95 -33.09
N ASP A 768 -41.16 -5.23 -32.77
CA ASP A 768 -40.02 -5.83 -32.10
C ASP A 768 -40.37 -6.24 -30.67
N LYS A 769 -39.83 -7.39 -30.26
CA LYS A 769 -40.13 -7.96 -28.94
C LYS A 769 -39.76 -7.02 -27.79
N VAL A 770 -38.60 -6.35 -27.89
CA VAL A 770 -38.10 -5.41 -26.87
C VAL A 770 -37.63 -4.12 -27.56
N ASN A 771 -38.15 -2.98 -27.12
CA ASN A 771 -37.78 -1.66 -27.62
C ASN A 771 -36.81 -0.94 -26.68
N ALA A 772 -36.90 -1.20 -25.37
CA ALA A 772 -36.06 -0.55 -24.38
C ALA A 772 -35.48 -1.53 -23.35
N LYS A 773 -34.31 -1.22 -22.82
CA LYS A 773 -33.65 -2.03 -21.78
C LYS A 773 -33.03 -1.14 -20.70
N LEU A 774 -32.96 -1.65 -19.48
CA LEU A 774 -32.28 -0.95 -18.37
C LEU A 774 -30.76 -1.06 -18.46
N THR A 775 -30.08 0.01 -18.05
CA THR A 775 -28.61 0.10 -17.96
C THR A 775 -28.15 0.82 -16.68
N ASP A 776 -26.84 0.94 -16.52
CA ASP A 776 -26.13 1.67 -15.44
C ASP A 776 -26.45 1.18 -14.01
N PHE A 777 -25.81 0.08 -13.64
CA PHE A 777 -25.96 -0.58 -12.35
C PHE A 777 -24.91 -0.16 -11.31
N GLY A 778 -24.17 0.94 -11.55
CA GLY A 778 -23.12 1.42 -10.65
C GLY A 778 -23.60 1.79 -9.24
N SER A 779 -24.90 2.03 -9.08
CA SER A 779 -25.56 2.27 -7.78
C SER A 779 -26.35 1.08 -7.25
N ALA A 780 -26.50 0.00 -8.03
CA ALA A 780 -27.32 -1.15 -7.65
C ALA A 780 -26.71 -1.93 -6.48
N ARG A 781 -27.55 -2.48 -5.59
CA ARG A 781 -27.07 -3.29 -4.45
C ARG A 781 -28.03 -4.43 -4.11
N ASN A 782 -27.46 -5.52 -3.58
CA ASN A 782 -28.23 -6.66 -3.07
C ASN A 782 -29.00 -6.27 -1.79
N VAL A 783 -30.27 -6.70 -1.70
CA VAL A 783 -31.20 -6.38 -0.61
C VAL A 783 -30.69 -6.89 0.76
N ASN A 784 -29.85 -7.93 0.79
CA ASN A 784 -29.36 -8.56 2.03
C ASN A 784 -28.15 -7.89 2.69
N LEU A 785 -27.60 -6.81 2.14
CA LEU A 785 -26.33 -6.17 2.58
C LEU A 785 -26.49 -4.72 3.09
N LEU A 786 -27.68 -4.36 3.57
CA LEU A 786 -28.02 -2.97 3.89
C LEU A 786 -27.75 -2.61 5.35
N MET A 787 -26.57 -2.03 5.65
CA MET A 787 -26.47 -1.14 6.83
C MET A 787 -25.33 -0.10 6.91
N THR A 788 -24.30 -0.05 6.05
CA THR A 788 -23.09 0.70 6.44
C THR A 788 -22.57 1.86 5.60
N ASN A 789 -22.97 2.11 4.34
CA ASN A 789 -22.39 3.22 3.57
C ASN A 789 -23.43 4.02 2.78
N MET A 790 -23.99 5.05 3.42
CA MET A 790 -24.65 6.19 2.78
C MET A 790 -23.89 7.47 3.17
N THR A 791 -22.76 7.72 2.52
CA THR A 791 -22.17 9.06 2.48
C THR A 791 -22.79 9.80 1.31
N PHE A 792 -23.50 10.90 1.59
CA PHE A 792 -23.84 11.92 0.60
C PHE A 792 -22.54 12.58 0.13
N THR A 793 -21.79 11.91 -0.73
CA THR A 793 -20.69 12.51 -1.46
C THR A 793 -21.27 13.33 -2.60
N LYS A 794 -20.79 14.57 -2.80
CA LYS A 794 -21.08 15.39 -3.99
C LYS A 794 -21.07 14.50 -5.24
N GLY A 795 -22.23 14.30 -5.86
CA GLY A 795 -22.34 13.58 -7.15
C GLY A 795 -23.09 12.24 -7.15
N VAL A 796 -23.73 11.80 -6.06
CA VAL A 796 -24.59 10.59 -6.11
C VAL A 796 -26.07 10.97 -6.09
N GLY A 797 -26.71 10.81 -7.25
CA GLY A 797 -28.14 10.87 -7.49
C GLY A 797 -28.62 12.21 -8.05
N THR A 798 -29.44 12.14 -9.11
CA THR A 798 -30.23 13.29 -9.58
C THR A 798 -31.41 13.43 -8.60
N PRO A 799 -31.43 14.45 -7.71
CA PRO A 799 -32.44 14.56 -6.63
C PRO A 799 -33.89 14.59 -7.12
N VAL A 800 -34.09 14.88 -8.41
CA VAL A 800 -35.39 14.91 -9.11
C VAL A 800 -36.16 13.59 -9.02
N TYR A 801 -35.46 12.44 -9.09
CA TYR A 801 -36.10 11.11 -9.12
C TYR A 801 -36.16 10.44 -7.74
N MET A 802 -35.65 11.09 -6.69
CA MET A 802 -35.55 10.48 -5.36
C MET A 802 -36.90 10.44 -4.64
N ALA A 803 -37.22 9.29 -4.06
CA ALA A 803 -38.41 9.12 -3.23
C ALA A 803 -38.34 9.94 -1.92
N PRO A 804 -39.47 10.37 -1.34
CA PRO A 804 -39.51 11.16 -0.10
C PRO A 804 -38.71 10.54 1.06
N GLU A 805 -38.83 9.22 1.25
CA GLU A 805 -38.10 8.49 2.31
C GLU A 805 -36.59 8.47 2.07
N VAL A 806 -36.15 8.50 0.80
CA VAL A 806 -34.73 8.54 0.44
C VAL A 806 -34.17 9.95 0.69
N LEU A 807 -34.92 10.99 0.35
CA LEU A 807 -34.58 12.39 0.66
C LEU A 807 -34.45 12.61 2.18
N LEU A 808 -35.29 11.94 2.97
CA LEU A 808 -35.24 11.92 4.44
C LEU A 808 -34.16 10.98 5.02
N LYS A 809 -33.26 10.45 4.19
CA LYS A 809 -32.15 9.55 4.57
C LYS A 809 -32.61 8.24 5.23
N GLN A 810 -33.84 7.80 4.94
CA GLN A 810 -34.35 6.51 5.41
C GLN A 810 -33.85 5.35 4.54
N LYS A 811 -34.19 4.12 4.91
CA LYS A 811 -33.70 2.91 4.22
C LYS A 811 -34.32 2.79 2.83
N TYR A 812 -33.46 2.62 1.82
CA TYR A 812 -33.88 2.34 0.45
C TYR A 812 -34.60 0.98 0.35
N THR A 813 -35.76 0.94 -0.32
CA THR A 813 -36.54 -0.28 -0.55
C THR A 813 -37.02 -0.35 -2.00
N LYS A 814 -37.65 -1.45 -2.42
CA LYS A 814 -38.26 -1.60 -3.76
C LYS A 814 -39.21 -0.44 -4.09
N SER A 815 -39.96 0.05 -3.11
CA SER A 815 -40.90 1.15 -3.30
C SER A 815 -40.24 2.48 -3.72
N ALA A 816 -38.95 2.68 -3.43
CA ALA A 816 -38.22 3.88 -3.88
C ALA A 816 -37.92 3.83 -5.39
N ASP A 817 -37.55 2.66 -5.92
CA ASP A 817 -37.39 2.43 -7.37
C ASP A 817 -38.74 2.64 -8.10
N ILE A 818 -39.87 2.25 -7.50
CA ILE A 818 -41.22 2.52 -8.03
C ILE A 818 -41.50 4.03 -8.13
N PHE A 819 -41.09 4.81 -7.13
CA PHE A 819 -41.25 6.26 -7.15
C PHE A 819 -40.42 6.90 -8.28
N SER A 820 -39.16 6.51 -8.41
CA SER A 820 -38.29 6.99 -9.49
C SER A 820 -38.83 6.61 -10.87
N PHE A 821 -39.41 5.41 -10.99
CA PHE A 821 -40.08 4.96 -12.21
C PHE A 821 -41.35 5.78 -12.51
N ALA A 822 -42.09 6.24 -11.50
CA ALA A 822 -43.26 7.12 -11.69
C ALA A 822 -42.88 8.47 -12.34
N ILE A 823 -41.79 9.09 -11.88
CA ILE A 823 -41.27 10.32 -12.47
C ILE A 823 -40.79 10.07 -13.91
N THR A 824 -40.10 8.94 -14.13
CA THR A 824 -39.65 8.52 -15.46
C THR A 824 -40.82 8.29 -16.43
N MET A 825 -41.91 7.66 -15.99
CA MET A 825 -43.13 7.53 -16.78
C MET A 825 -43.72 8.90 -17.09
N TYR A 826 -43.80 9.80 -16.10
CA TYR A 826 -44.31 11.15 -16.32
C TYR A 826 -43.54 11.89 -17.42
N GLU A 827 -42.21 11.86 -17.39
CA GLU A 827 -41.35 12.45 -18.43
C GLU A 827 -41.51 11.77 -19.79
N CYS A 828 -41.59 10.45 -19.82
CA CYS A 828 -41.80 9.69 -21.04
C CYS A 828 -43.14 10.06 -21.72
N PHE A 829 -44.22 10.23 -20.96
CA PHE A 829 -45.52 10.55 -21.56
C PHE A 829 -45.68 12.04 -21.87
N LYS A 830 -45.15 12.93 -21.01
CA LYS A 830 -45.10 14.38 -21.27
C LYS A 830 -44.17 14.71 -22.45
N TRP A 831 -43.12 13.89 -22.66
CA TRP A 831 -42.04 14.08 -23.62
C TRP A 831 -41.18 15.33 -23.36
N GLU A 832 -41.06 15.70 -22.09
CA GLU A 832 -40.28 16.84 -21.58
C GLU A 832 -39.87 16.56 -20.12
N GLU A 833 -38.98 17.38 -19.55
CA GLU A 833 -38.63 17.32 -18.13
C GLU A 833 -39.87 17.45 -17.22
N ALA A 834 -39.93 16.64 -16.18
CA ALA A 834 -41.04 16.62 -15.23
C ALA A 834 -41.15 17.95 -14.48
N TYR A 835 -40.01 18.49 -14.07
CA TYR A 835 -39.88 19.71 -13.28
C TYR A 835 -39.11 20.79 -14.07
N PRO A 836 -39.79 21.63 -14.85
CA PRO A 836 -39.13 22.60 -15.70
C PRO A 836 -38.41 23.68 -14.87
N ILE A 837 -37.22 24.09 -15.33
CA ILE A 837 -36.34 25.08 -14.65
C ILE A 837 -37.07 26.41 -14.38
N ASN A 838 -38.03 26.79 -15.22
CA ASN A 838 -38.79 28.03 -15.07
C ASN A 838 -39.66 28.03 -13.80
N GLU A 839 -40.18 26.87 -13.39
CA GLU A 839 -40.99 26.70 -12.18
C GLU A 839 -40.14 26.23 -11.00
N PHE A 840 -39.21 25.31 -11.26
CA PHE A 840 -38.33 24.70 -10.28
C PHE A 840 -36.87 25.09 -10.55
N LYS A 841 -36.56 26.38 -10.32
CA LYS A 841 -35.23 26.96 -10.59
C LYS A 841 -34.07 26.21 -9.93
N PHE A 842 -34.34 25.53 -8.81
CA PHE A 842 -33.33 24.83 -8.03
C PHE A 842 -33.77 23.42 -7.62
N PRO A 843 -32.90 22.40 -7.68
CA PRO A 843 -33.27 21.02 -7.36
C PRO A 843 -33.80 20.80 -5.94
N TRP A 844 -33.38 21.59 -4.94
CA TRP A 844 -33.91 21.50 -3.58
C TRP A 844 -35.37 21.92 -3.48
N LYS A 845 -35.88 22.77 -4.39
CA LYS A 845 -37.31 23.11 -4.46
C LYS A 845 -38.16 21.91 -4.89
N ILE A 846 -37.62 21.04 -5.72
CA ILE A 846 -38.27 19.77 -6.08
C ILE A 846 -38.31 18.86 -4.85
N ALA A 847 -37.20 18.76 -4.11
CA ALA A 847 -37.17 17.97 -2.88
C ALA A 847 -38.18 18.49 -1.83
N GLU A 848 -38.24 19.80 -1.58
CA GLU A 848 -39.24 20.44 -0.71
C GLU A 848 -40.67 20.10 -1.16
N PHE A 849 -40.99 20.31 -2.44
CA PHE A 849 -42.30 20.02 -3.03
C PHE A 849 -42.71 18.55 -2.83
N VAL A 850 -41.79 17.61 -3.08
CA VAL A 850 -42.04 16.17 -2.93
C VAL A 850 -42.20 15.79 -1.46
N MET A 851 -41.36 16.34 -0.57
CA MET A 851 -41.41 16.07 0.88
C MET A 851 -42.71 16.60 1.53
N GLU A 852 -43.26 17.71 1.04
CA GLU A 852 -44.57 18.24 1.44
C GLU A 852 -45.76 17.38 1.00
N GLY A 853 -45.53 16.29 0.25
CA GLY A 853 -46.58 15.42 -0.27
C GLY A 853 -47.24 15.92 -1.56
N LYS A 854 -46.73 17.01 -2.15
CA LYS A 854 -47.24 17.55 -3.42
C LYS A 854 -46.71 16.74 -4.61
N ARG A 855 -47.48 16.68 -5.69
CA ARG A 855 -47.17 15.96 -6.94
C ARG A 855 -47.58 16.77 -8.16
N LEU A 856 -47.03 16.44 -9.32
CA LEU A 856 -47.34 17.14 -10.57
C LEU A 856 -48.76 16.84 -11.03
N ASN A 857 -49.45 17.84 -11.54
CA ASN A 857 -50.78 17.69 -12.14
C ASN A 857 -50.70 16.95 -13.48
N ARG A 858 -51.83 16.40 -13.95
CA ARG A 858 -51.89 15.77 -15.28
C ARG A 858 -51.70 16.81 -16.38
N CYS A 859 -50.78 16.56 -17.29
CA CYS A 859 -50.69 17.29 -18.55
C CYS A 859 -51.67 16.65 -19.57
N GLU A 860 -52.32 17.44 -20.42
CA GLU A 860 -53.35 16.95 -21.35
C GLU A 860 -52.84 15.83 -22.28
N VAL A 861 -51.55 15.88 -22.65
CA VAL A 861 -50.89 14.86 -23.50
C VAL A 861 -50.74 13.50 -22.81
N ILE A 862 -50.86 13.43 -21.48
CA ILE A 862 -50.76 12.19 -20.71
C ILE A 862 -52.16 11.56 -20.61
N PRO A 863 -52.37 10.32 -21.12
CA PRO A 863 -53.65 9.64 -21.01
C PRO A 863 -54.07 9.43 -19.56
N GLU A 864 -55.38 9.55 -19.28
CA GLU A 864 -55.93 9.44 -17.92
C GLU A 864 -55.56 8.11 -17.24
N GLY A 865 -55.68 6.99 -17.97
CA GLY A 865 -55.32 5.67 -17.46
C GLY A 865 -53.83 5.55 -17.09
N ILE A 866 -52.94 6.22 -17.83
CA ILE A 866 -51.50 6.25 -17.53
C ILE A 866 -51.22 7.15 -16.32
N TYR A 867 -51.83 8.33 -16.27
CA TYR A 867 -51.67 9.24 -15.14
C TYR A 867 -52.16 8.60 -13.83
N HIS A 868 -53.23 7.82 -13.88
CA HIS A 868 -53.69 7.04 -12.72
C HIS A 868 -52.63 6.05 -12.21
N ILE A 869 -51.93 5.35 -13.11
CA ILE A 869 -50.83 4.45 -12.74
C ILE A 869 -49.67 5.24 -12.10
N ILE A 870 -49.31 6.40 -12.65
CA ILE A 870 -48.30 7.30 -12.06
C ILE A 870 -48.74 7.73 -10.65
N GLN A 871 -50.02 8.07 -10.47
CA GLN A 871 -50.59 8.45 -9.16
C GLN A 871 -50.49 7.37 -8.09
N LEU A 872 -50.69 6.12 -8.47
CA LEU A 872 -50.52 4.97 -7.58
C LEU A 872 -49.03 4.69 -7.30
N SER A 873 -48.13 5.05 -8.22
CA SER A 873 -46.69 4.77 -8.13
C SER A 873 -45.92 5.77 -7.25
N TRP A 874 -46.35 7.04 -7.17
CA TRP A 874 -45.64 8.08 -6.41
C TRP A 874 -46.29 8.49 -5.07
N LYS A 875 -47.07 7.59 -4.44
CA LYS A 875 -47.69 7.85 -3.13
C LYS A 875 -46.67 8.24 -2.07
N GLN A 876 -47.07 9.11 -1.13
CA GLN A 876 -46.17 9.60 -0.07
C GLN A 876 -45.69 8.45 0.81
N ASN A 877 -46.63 7.63 1.29
CA ASN A 877 -46.32 6.42 2.04
C ASN A 877 -45.79 5.32 1.10
N PRO A 878 -44.57 4.81 1.31
CA PRO A 878 -44.00 3.80 0.42
C PRO A 878 -44.78 2.48 0.37
N LYS A 879 -45.54 2.14 1.43
CA LYS A 879 -46.37 0.92 1.48
C LYS A 879 -47.64 0.99 0.63
N GLU A 880 -48.07 2.19 0.24
CA GLU A 880 -49.26 2.41 -0.58
C GLU A 880 -48.92 2.44 -2.07
N ARG A 881 -47.64 2.37 -2.43
CA ARG A 881 -47.20 2.35 -3.82
C ARG A 881 -47.51 0.99 -4.44
N ILE A 882 -48.07 1.04 -5.65
CA ILE A 882 -48.42 -0.14 -6.45
C ILE A 882 -47.19 -1.04 -6.73
N ASP A 883 -47.38 -2.35 -6.81
CA ASP A 883 -46.32 -3.30 -7.16
C ASP A 883 -45.94 -3.22 -8.65
N ILE A 884 -44.69 -3.49 -8.97
CA ILE A 884 -44.19 -3.42 -10.36
C ILE A 884 -44.97 -4.34 -11.31
N ASN A 885 -45.42 -5.51 -10.86
CA ASN A 885 -46.18 -6.44 -11.70
C ASN A 885 -47.60 -5.92 -11.97
N GLU A 886 -48.20 -5.22 -11.01
CA GLU A 886 -49.49 -4.56 -11.20
C GLU A 886 -49.37 -3.36 -12.16
N ILE A 887 -48.25 -2.62 -12.10
CA ILE A 887 -47.94 -1.56 -13.09
C ILE A 887 -47.90 -2.15 -14.51
N ILE A 888 -47.19 -3.27 -14.72
CA ILE A 888 -47.09 -3.97 -16.02
C ILE A 888 -48.49 -4.35 -16.53
N ASN A 889 -49.28 -5.03 -15.69
CA ASN A 889 -50.62 -5.48 -16.05
C ASN A 889 -51.55 -4.31 -16.40
N ASN A 890 -51.49 -3.21 -15.65
CA ASN A 890 -52.32 -2.03 -15.90
C ASN A 890 -51.90 -1.30 -17.18
N MET A 891 -50.61 -1.16 -17.44
CA MET A 891 -50.12 -0.56 -18.70
C MET A 891 -50.49 -1.40 -19.93
N GLN A 892 -50.43 -2.74 -19.83
CA GLN A 892 -50.87 -3.64 -20.90
C GLN A 892 -52.37 -3.49 -21.19
N ARG A 893 -53.20 -3.35 -20.15
CA ARG A 893 -54.64 -3.09 -20.32
C ARG A 893 -54.89 -1.77 -21.04
N VAL A 894 -54.21 -0.69 -20.65
CA VAL A 894 -54.32 0.61 -21.31
C VAL A 894 -53.86 0.56 -22.78
N SER A 895 -52.81 -0.22 -23.06
CA SER A 895 -52.36 -0.46 -24.44
C SER A 895 -53.44 -1.12 -25.29
N ASN A 896 -54.18 -2.08 -24.73
CA ASN A 896 -55.21 -2.84 -25.44
C ASN A 896 -56.52 -2.05 -25.65
N THR A 897 -56.88 -1.13 -24.76
CA THR A 897 -58.04 -0.24 -24.92
C THR A 897 -57.76 0.98 -25.81
N SER A 898 -56.51 1.21 -26.20
CA SER A 898 -56.09 2.27 -27.13
C SER A 898 -55.94 1.76 -28.59
N MET A 899 -56.39 0.53 -28.86
CA MET A 899 -56.70 -0.01 -30.19
C MET A 899 -58.19 0.17 -30.45
#